data_AF-A0A7C5CYZ8-F1
#
_entry.id   AF-A0A7C5CYZ8-F1
#
_cell.length_a   1.000
_cell.length_b   1.000
_cell.length_c   1.000
_cell.angle_alpha   90.00
_cell.angle_beta   90.00
_cell.angle_gamma   90.00
#
_symmetry.space_group_name_H-M   'P 1'
#
loop_
_entity.id
_entity.type
_entity.pdbx_description
1 polymer ?
#
loop_
_entity_poly.entity_id
_entity_poly.type
_entity_poly.pdbx_seq_one_letter_code
_entity_poly.pdbx_strand_id
1 'polypeptide(L)'
;TLTFSNNLSMSGMLTVTNVFEISEPEVHDSIYVAGDLELSGLIEVKLVPVASVIPNGRYPLYRWGGTLIGDVANLVLVHPPQQGTLRLRADTVNKVIFLDVTGVPGGRELIWRGDGVQNSWDFVAPNWWDGSGLCAFANGDIAIFEDSGSNNVPVAIQIDVTPKSVIVNAQKDYSFTSSGGFGIVGAGSLIKSNTGTLYVFNNNAYAGPTVIGEGRIVVGDGFSSSGSLGVGPITNNGVLVYNRPDSFTNTSAIAGSGVLVQAGSGILALGGANTYSGGTIVSNGGTLILLNPQAAGTGQITLSSGVLVAGSLNIDNRIRVIANSEIATTGTLQLNTDRIQGDGILTLSGTIRFNSPDLIVDCPLVINNVLQSYNVTGTQIFNGVISGPGVYQRRWTASNPSYTGATVFNAQNTYSGGTLLREGAIGFGVSSIVQDGILISGPIGTGPLNQDNATYTAVFAYGGPRTVANEIRLNPAGQAFVITGNYPLTLSGQIDLGGGIKEIQVDWPATGILAGRILNGELVKTGFGTLYIDGYNGASSNTVVSGELGGIGTFAGPVTVLPNGVLAPGRGLGSIRLESDLSLYGKLRMELDRMNPVQKNDTIHVLGTFDSGNGVLEVTNVGPALVAGDIFQLFDRARVFGKVILPTNDYVNKVRYTWIDRLSIDGRISVQSVQPLLSTTPTNITFTVKQDVLELAWPTTHLGWTLQSNSVNVGDPTQWFDCPPDTGSRDTNIVSIPILYNKTNVFFRLILK
;
A
#
# COMPACT_ATOMS: atom_id res chain seq x y z
N THR A 1 46.66 29.70 -23.47
CA THR A 1 47.77 30.63 -23.79
C THR A 1 47.33 32.08 -23.72
N LEU A 2 48.03 32.91 -22.97
CA LEU A 2 47.85 34.37 -22.94
C LEU A 2 48.78 35.02 -23.97
N THR A 3 48.27 35.91 -24.83
CA THR A 3 49.05 36.51 -25.93
C THR A 3 49.17 38.03 -25.80
N PHE A 4 50.38 38.55 -25.96
CA PHE A 4 50.70 39.98 -26.04
C PHE A 4 51.17 40.34 -27.45
N SER A 5 50.53 41.32 -28.10
CA SER A 5 50.81 41.70 -29.49
C SER A 5 52.06 42.58 -29.69
N ASN A 6 52.69 43.04 -28.60
CA ASN A 6 53.87 43.88 -28.61
C ASN A 6 54.85 43.40 -27.52
N ASN A 7 55.78 44.24 -27.07
CA ASN A 7 56.70 43.94 -25.98
C ASN A 7 55.96 43.71 -24.64
N LEU A 8 56.48 42.80 -23.83
CA LEU A 8 56.06 42.58 -22.44
C LEU A 8 57.25 42.81 -21.52
N SER A 9 57.14 43.81 -20.63
CA SER A 9 58.11 44.05 -19.58
C SER A 9 57.52 43.69 -18.22
N MET A 10 58.19 42.79 -17.51
CA MET A 10 57.86 42.39 -16.16
C MET A 10 59.01 42.82 -15.24
N SER A 11 58.72 43.77 -14.35
CA SER A 11 59.68 44.32 -13.40
C SER A 11 59.11 44.29 -11.98
N GLY A 12 59.73 43.56 -11.03
CA GLY A 12 59.16 43.47 -9.68
C GLY A 12 60.13 43.15 -8.55
N MET A 13 59.89 43.75 -7.36
CA MET A 13 60.27 43.20 -6.05
C MET A 13 59.04 42.47 -5.47
N LEU A 14 58.70 41.28 -6.00
CA LEU A 14 57.62 40.37 -5.55
C LEU A 14 56.15 40.71 -5.91
N THR A 15 55.84 41.64 -6.82
CA THR A 15 54.44 41.96 -7.20
C THR A 15 53.90 41.32 -8.48
N VAL A 16 54.72 40.58 -9.24
CA VAL A 16 54.29 39.92 -10.49
C VAL A 16 54.29 38.40 -10.31
N THR A 17 53.09 37.80 -10.22
CA THR A 17 52.89 36.35 -10.16
C THR A 17 52.20 35.88 -11.44
N ASN A 18 52.86 34.99 -12.18
CA ASN A 18 52.27 34.29 -13.31
C ASN A 18 51.81 32.90 -12.86
N VAL A 19 50.52 32.62 -12.99
CA VAL A 19 49.92 31.33 -12.61
C VAL A 19 49.76 30.48 -13.86
N PHE A 20 50.27 29.25 -13.81
CA PHE A 20 50.18 28.28 -14.90
C PHE A 20 49.47 27.01 -14.42
N GLU A 21 48.35 26.65 -15.02
CA GLU A 21 47.76 25.31 -14.89
C GLU A 21 48.55 24.31 -15.74
N ILE A 22 49.05 23.25 -15.11
CA ILE A 22 49.90 22.24 -15.74
C ILE A 22 49.25 20.87 -15.61
N SER A 23 48.94 20.22 -16.74
CA SER A 23 48.44 18.84 -16.76
C SER A 23 49.48 17.88 -17.36
N GLU A 24 49.76 18.02 -18.65
CA GLU A 24 50.74 17.23 -19.40
C GLU A 24 51.52 18.14 -20.36
N PRO A 25 52.69 17.71 -20.88
CA PRO A 25 53.53 18.55 -21.74
C PRO A 25 52.81 19.16 -22.94
N GLU A 26 51.75 18.51 -23.41
CA GLU A 26 50.93 18.97 -24.54
C GLU A 26 49.76 19.87 -24.11
N VAL A 27 49.36 19.84 -22.83
CA VAL A 27 48.20 20.55 -22.28
C VAL A 27 48.61 21.34 -21.03
N HIS A 28 48.96 22.60 -21.24
CA HIS A 28 49.45 23.50 -20.20
C HIS A 28 49.17 24.97 -20.57
N ASP A 29 49.10 25.81 -19.55
CA ASP A 29 49.13 27.25 -19.75
C ASP A 29 50.47 27.72 -20.28
N SER A 30 50.43 28.77 -21.10
CA SER A 30 51.62 29.41 -21.65
C SER A 30 51.37 30.90 -21.91
N ILE A 31 52.44 31.69 -21.91
CA ILE A 31 52.46 33.10 -22.29
C ILE A 31 53.20 33.23 -23.62
N TYR A 32 52.60 33.95 -24.57
CA TYR A 32 53.20 34.28 -25.86
C TYR A 32 53.32 35.80 -26.02
N VAL A 33 54.49 36.29 -26.39
CA VAL A 33 54.80 37.72 -26.57
C VAL A 33 55.30 37.93 -28.01
N ALA A 34 54.60 38.71 -28.82
CA ALA A 34 55.04 38.94 -30.21
C ALA A 34 56.32 39.79 -30.29
N GLY A 35 56.52 40.71 -29.34
CA GLY A 35 57.70 41.57 -29.24
C GLY A 35 58.78 41.05 -28.29
N ASP A 36 59.57 41.95 -27.73
CA ASP A 36 60.58 41.66 -26.71
C ASP A 36 59.94 41.21 -25.40
N LEU A 37 60.55 40.22 -24.74
CA LEU A 37 60.21 39.79 -23.39
C LEU A 37 61.30 40.29 -22.45
N GLU A 38 60.96 41.24 -21.58
CA GLU A 38 61.86 41.78 -20.57
C GLU A 38 61.50 41.25 -19.19
N LEU A 39 62.45 40.55 -18.57
CA LEU A 39 62.38 39.99 -17.22
C LEU A 39 63.38 40.74 -16.34
N SER A 40 62.88 41.49 -15.37
CA SER A 40 63.73 42.21 -14.41
C SER A 40 63.20 42.10 -12.99
N GLY A 41 64.11 42.02 -12.01
CA GLY A 41 63.73 41.71 -10.61
C GLY A 41 63.35 40.24 -10.40
N LEU A 42 62.54 39.96 -9.36
CA LEU A 42 62.04 38.62 -9.03
C LEU A 42 60.56 38.50 -9.43
N ILE A 43 60.27 37.56 -10.32
CA ILE A 43 58.95 37.25 -10.88
C ILE A 43 58.57 35.84 -10.44
N GLU A 44 57.40 35.67 -9.83
CA GLU A 44 56.93 34.34 -9.45
C GLU A 44 56.29 33.60 -10.62
N VAL A 45 56.69 32.33 -10.78
CA VAL A 45 56.08 31.36 -11.68
C VAL A 45 55.39 30.32 -10.80
N LYS A 46 54.10 30.54 -10.54
CA LYS A 46 53.28 29.66 -9.72
C LYS A 46 52.68 28.55 -10.59
N LEU A 47 53.05 27.31 -10.28
CA LEU A 47 52.54 26.13 -10.97
C LEU A 47 51.38 25.52 -10.19
N VAL A 48 50.26 25.29 -10.89
CA VAL A 48 49.07 24.62 -10.35
C VAL A 48 48.91 23.29 -11.08
N PRO A 49 49.30 22.15 -10.47
CA PRO A 49 49.11 20.85 -11.10
C PRO A 49 47.62 20.50 -11.19
N VAL A 50 47.18 20.00 -12.34
CA VAL A 50 45.82 19.48 -12.54
C VAL A 50 45.69 18.03 -12.01
N ALA A 51 46.80 17.28 -12.03
CA ALA A 51 46.92 15.95 -11.43
C ALA A 51 47.51 16.03 -10.00
N SER A 52 47.74 14.88 -9.35
CA SER A 52 48.36 14.85 -8.01
C SER A 52 49.78 15.42 -7.97
N VAL A 53 50.48 15.42 -9.12
CA VAL A 53 51.83 15.96 -9.35
C VAL A 53 51.91 16.52 -10.76
N ILE A 54 52.92 17.35 -11.04
CA ILE A 54 53.31 17.69 -12.41
C ILE A 54 54.10 16.51 -12.98
N PRO A 55 53.62 15.84 -14.05
CA PRO A 55 54.30 14.68 -14.62
C PRO A 55 55.68 15.00 -15.19
N ASN A 56 56.50 13.96 -15.41
CA ASN A 56 57.75 14.11 -16.15
C ASN A 56 57.48 14.64 -17.56
N GLY A 57 58.24 15.64 -17.99
CA GLY A 57 58.11 16.21 -19.32
C GLY A 57 58.67 17.62 -19.45
N ARG A 58 58.48 18.21 -20.63
CA ARG A 58 58.99 19.54 -20.97
C ARG A 58 57.84 20.44 -21.38
N TYR A 59 57.61 21.51 -20.63
CA TYR A 59 56.45 22.39 -20.74
C TYR A 59 56.88 23.78 -21.20
N PRO A 60 56.54 24.24 -22.42
CA PRO A 60 56.88 25.59 -22.87
C PRO A 60 56.00 26.66 -22.21
N LEU A 61 56.52 27.33 -21.16
CA LEU A 61 55.77 28.31 -20.37
C LEU A 61 55.76 29.71 -20.98
N TYR A 62 56.89 30.19 -21.51
CA TYR A 62 56.98 31.50 -22.16
C TYR A 62 57.53 31.34 -23.56
N ARG A 63 56.98 32.09 -24.52
CA ARG A 63 57.46 32.20 -25.90
C ARG A 63 57.52 33.67 -26.30
N TRP A 64 58.54 34.08 -27.06
CA TRP A 64 58.68 35.46 -27.51
C TRP A 64 59.10 35.59 -28.97
N GLY A 65 58.74 36.70 -29.62
CA GLY A 65 59.08 36.99 -31.01
C GLY A 65 60.31 37.90 -31.18
N GLY A 66 60.56 38.81 -30.23
CA GLY A 66 61.68 39.74 -30.21
C GLY A 66 62.94 39.19 -29.52
N THR A 67 63.49 39.98 -28.59
CA THR A 67 64.66 39.68 -27.75
C THR A 67 64.23 39.34 -26.33
N LEU A 68 64.92 38.39 -25.68
CA LEU A 68 64.81 38.18 -24.24
C LEU A 68 65.81 39.11 -23.53
N ILE A 69 65.31 40.03 -22.71
CA ILE A 69 66.11 40.91 -21.85
C ILE A 69 65.98 40.38 -20.42
N GLY A 70 67.09 39.95 -19.80
CA GLY A 70 67.08 39.18 -18.54
C GLY A 70 67.26 37.67 -18.78
N ASP A 71 66.98 36.85 -17.76
CA ASP A 71 67.08 35.38 -17.88
C ASP A 71 66.15 34.63 -16.90
N VAL A 72 66.29 33.29 -16.83
CA VAL A 72 65.48 32.45 -15.92
C VAL A 72 65.79 32.67 -14.44
N ALA A 73 66.92 33.31 -14.08
CA ALA A 73 67.21 33.65 -12.69
C ALA A 73 66.33 34.79 -12.17
N ASN A 74 65.68 35.54 -13.07
CA ASN A 74 64.61 36.48 -12.71
C ASN A 74 63.27 35.77 -12.38
N LEU A 75 63.17 34.45 -12.61
CA LEU A 75 61.96 33.66 -12.36
C LEU A 75 62.14 32.77 -11.13
N VAL A 76 61.17 32.82 -10.22
CA VAL A 76 61.12 31.98 -9.01
C VAL A 76 59.98 30.98 -9.16
N LEU A 77 60.32 29.69 -9.22
CA LEU A 77 59.32 28.63 -9.25
C LEU A 77 58.64 28.48 -7.89
N VAL A 78 57.32 28.51 -7.90
CA VAL A 78 56.48 28.19 -6.74
C VAL A 78 55.58 27.02 -7.15
N HIS A 79 55.75 25.86 -6.52
CA HIS A 79 54.97 24.67 -6.83
C HIS A 79 54.66 23.87 -5.56
N PRO A 80 53.59 23.05 -5.56
CA PRO A 80 53.33 22.13 -4.46
C PRO A 80 54.52 21.17 -4.26
N PRO A 81 54.86 20.80 -3.02
CA PRO A 81 55.91 19.81 -2.76
C PRO A 81 55.63 18.51 -3.52
N GLN A 82 56.59 18.06 -4.33
CA GLN A 82 56.51 16.81 -5.07
C GLN A 82 57.91 16.21 -5.22
N GLN A 83 57.98 14.92 -5.53
CA GLN A 83 59.25 14.30 -5.91
C GLN A 83 59.67 14.73 -7.32
N GLY A 84 60.95 14.52 -7.63
CA GLY A 84 61.54 14.92 -8.90
C GLY A 84 62.14 16.33 -8.89
N THR A 85 62.77 16.68 -10.00
CA THR A 85 63.41 17.98 -10.22
C THR A 85 62.59 18.79 -11.20
N LEU A 86 62.25 20.02 -10.82
CA LEU A 86 61.61 21.03 -11.65
C LEU A 86 62.62 22.13 -11.93
N ARG A 87 62.87 22.42 -13.20
CA ARG A 87 63.86 23.42 -13.61
C ARG A 87 63.35 24.29 -14.74
N LEU A 88 63.48 25.60 -14.59
CA LEU A 88 63.30 26.53 -15.70
C LEU A 88 64.56 26.56 -16.57
N ARG A 89 64.36 26.48 -17.89
CA ARG A 89 65.43 26.50 -18.89
C ARG A 89 65.03 27.39 -20.06
N ALA A 90 65.79 28.45 -20.29
CA ALA A 90 65.67 29.25 -21.50
C ALA A 90 66.35 28.54 -22.69
N ASP A 91 65.64 28.47 -23.80
CA ASP A 91 66.16 28.15 -25.12
C ASP A 91 66.02 29.41 -25.99
N THR A 92 67.08 30.20 -26.03
CA THR A 92 67.09 31.49 -26.74
C THR A 92 67.12 31.34 -28.26
N VAL A 93 67.51 30.16 -28.77
CA VAL A 93 67.48 29.83 -30.20
C VAL A 93 66.05 29.60 -30.65
N ASN A 94 65.30 28.79 -29.90
CA ASN A 94 63.89 28.50 -30.19
C ASN A 94 62.91 29.50 -29.55
N LYS A 95 63.43 30.57 -28.93
CA LYS A 95 62.70 31.65 -28.27
C LYS A 95 61.61 31.17 -27.29
N VAL A 96 61.99 30.26 -26.40
CA VAL A 96 61.08 29.65 -25.42
C VAL A 96 61.75 29.45 -24.07
N ILE A 97 61.01 29.63 -22.97
CA ILE A 97 61.40 29.18 -21.63
C ILE A 97 60.57 27.94 -21.32
N PHE A 98 61.26 26.83 -21.07
CA PHE A 98 60.67 25.58 -20.65
C PHE A 98 60.69 25.42 -19.14
N LEU A 99 59.69 24.73 -18.61
CA LEU A 99 59.77 23.97 -17.38
C LEU A 99 60.12 22.52 -17.74
N ASP A 100 61.30 22.07 -17.34
CA ASP A 100 61.72 20.66 -17.42
C ASP A 100 61.39 19.97 -16.08
N VAL A 101 60.60 18.89 -16.15
CA VAL A 101 60.21 18.07 -14.99
C VAL A 101 60.76 16.66 -15.20
N THR A 102 61.57 16.18 -14.26
CA THR A 102 62.25 14.88 -14.35
C THR A 102 62.29 14.16 -13.01
N GLY A 103 62.36 12.82 -13.03
CA GLY A 103 62.53 12.02 -11.81
C GLY A 103 61.33 11.97 -10.88
N VAL A 104 60.13 12.34 -11.34
CA VAL A 104 58.87 12.11 -10.62
C VAL A 104 58.52 10.62 -10.72
N PRO A 105 58.54 9.83 -9.63
CA PRO A 105 58.19 8.42 -9.67
C PRO A 105 56.68 8.25 -9.88
N GLY A 106 56.26 7.13 -10.46
CA GLY A 106 54.86 6.81 -10.76
C GLY A 106 53.97 6.53 -9.54
N GLY A 107 54.36 7.01 -8.35
CA GLY A 107 53.72 6.81 -7.05
C GLY A 107 54.37 5.68 -6.27
N ARG A 108 55.18 6.01 -5.25
CA ARG A 108 55.77 5.00 -4.35
C ARG A 108 54.70 4.48 -3.40
N GLU A 109 54.76 3.21 -3.06
CA GLU A 109 53.92 2.62 -2.03
C GLU A 109 54.53 2.91 -0.66
N LEU A 110 53.80 3.68 0.15
CA LEU A 110 54.23 4.12 1.47
C LEU A 110 53.30 3.55 2.53
N ILE A 111 53.84 2.74 3.45
CA ILE A 111 53.05 2.14 4.52
C ILE A 111 53.14 3.01 5.78
N TRP A 112 52.00 3.45 6.30
CA TRP A 112 51.93 4.22 7.53
C TRP A 112 52.56 3.45 8.70
N ARG A 113 53.47 4.11 9.40
CA ARG A 113 54.01 3.68 10.70
C ARG A 113 53.56 4.63 11.80
N GLY A 114 53.59 5.94 11.51
CA GLY A 114 53.32 6.97 12.52
C GLY A 114 54.35 6.96 13.65
N ASP A 115 54.37 8.03 14.43
CA ASP A 115 55.25 8.17 15.60
C ASP A 115 54.53 7.85 16.93
N GLY A 116 53.19 7.68 16.89
CA GLY A 116 52.36 7.44 18.06
C GLY A 116 52.18 8.65 18.98
N VAL A 117 52.61 9.85 18.55
CA VAL A 117 52.53 11.08 19.35
C VAL A 117 51.73 12.16 18.62
N GLN A 118 52.27 12.72 17.53
CA GLN A 118 51.56 13.70 16.70
C GLN A 118 50.93 13.04 15.48
N ASN A 119 51.48 11.91 15.03
CA ASN A 119 51.03 11.16 13.86
C ASN A 119 50.83 12.09 12.65
N SER A 120 51.77 13.01 12.45
CA SER A 120 51.72 14.01 11.39
C SER A 120 51.83 13.37 10.02
N TRP A 121 50.82 13.59 9.18
CA TRP A 121 50.90 13.38 7.74
C TRP A 121 51.19 14.73 7.08
N ASP A 122 52.46 14.91 6.71
CA ASP A 122 52.99 16.10 6.06
C ASP A 122 54.17 15.73 5.14
N PHE A 123 54.91 16.73 4.67
CA PHE A 123 56.05 16.57 3.77
C PHE A 123 57.42 16.53 4.48
N VAL A 124 57.45 16.45 5.81
CA VAL A 124 58.69 16.59 6.61
C VAL A 124 58.87 15.41 7.58
N ALA A 125 57.82 14.98 8.26
CA ALA A 125 57.86 13.95 9.29
C ALA A 125 58.08 12.55 8.68
N PRO A 126 59.08 11.77 9.16
CA PRO A 126 59.39 10.45 8.63
C PRO A 126 58.44 9.37 9.19
N ASN A 127 57.16 9.48 8.88
CA ASN A 127 56.10 8.60 9.41
C ASN A 127 55.70 7.45 8.47
N TRP A 128 56.34 7.36 7.30
CA TRP A 128 56.01 6.41 6.23
C TRP A 128 57.14 5.44 5.97
N TRP A 129 56.83 4.16 5.78
CA TRP A 129 57.80 3.12 5.42
C TRP A 129 57.77 2.85 3.92
N ASP A 130 58.90 2.98 3.24
CA ASP A 130 59.03 2.79 1.78
C ASP A 130 59.59 1.41 1.36
N GLY A 131 59.75 0.48 2.32
CA GLY A 131 60.41 -0.81 2.11
C GLY A 131 61.87 -0.85 2.58
N SER A 132 62.52 0.32 2.69
CA SER A 132 63.93 0.44 3.07
C SER A 132 64.15 1.20 4.38
N GLY A 133 63.28 2.17 4.69
CA GLY A 133 63.40 3.04 5.83
C GLY A 133 62.14 3.86 6.10
N LEU A 134 62.16 4.62 7.20
CA LEU A 134 61.17 5.66 7.44
C LEU A 134 61.50 6.90 6.60
N CYS A 135 60.51 7.45 5.93
CA CYS A 135 60.61 8.62 5.07
C CYS A 135 59.38 9.54 5.22
N ALA A 136 59.49 10.77 4.72
CA ALA A 136 58.37 11.69 4.59
C ALA A 136 57.52 11.34 3.36
N PHE A 137 56.24 11.72 3.40
CA PHE A 137 55.36 11.62 2.26
C PHE A 137 55.67 12.70 1.22
N ALA A 138 55.45 12.40 -0.05
CA ALA A 138 55.43 13.40 -1.11
C ALA A 138 54.15 13.24 -1.94
N ASN A 139 53.66 14.35 -2.49
CA ASN A 139 52.51 14.30 -3.38
C ASN A 139 52.76 13.32 -4.55
N GLY A 140 51.71 12.61 -4.94
CA GLY A 140 51.78 11.50 -5.91
C GLY A 140 52.14 10.14 -5.32
N ASP A 141 52.59 10.04 -4.07
CA ASP A 141 52.79 8.75 -3.40
C ASP A 141 51.44 8.05 -3.12
N ILE A 142 51.47 6.73 -2.98
CA ILE A 142 50.35 5.88 -2.55
C ILE A 142 50.47 5.70 -1.04
N ALA A 143 49.48 6.20 -0.30
CA ALA A 143 49.42 6.15 1.15
C ALA A 143 48.66 4.89 1.62
N ILE A 144 49.34 3.96 2.29
CA ILE A 144 48.79 2.67 2.71
C ILE A 144 48.74 2.60 4.24
N PHE A 145 47.55 2.37 4.80
CA PHE A 145 47.29 2.20 6.22
C PHE A 145 46.91 0.75 6.52
N GLU A 146 47.78 0.03 7.22
CA GLU A 146 47.58 -1.38 7.60
C GLU A 146 47.73 -1.56 9.12
N ASP A 147 47.59 -2.79 9.62
CA ASP A 147 47.65 -3.06 11.07
C ASP A 147 49.00 -2.67 11.71
N SER A 148 50.07 -2.58 10.93
CA SER A 148 51.42 -2.19 11.37
C SER A 148 51.61 -0.71 11.76
N GLY A 149 50.61 0.16 11.53
CA GLY A 149 50.74 1.58 11.92
C GLY A 149 50.69 1.79 13.44
N SER A 150 50.89 3.03 13.89
CA SER A 150 50.76 3.41 15.29
C SER A 150 49.31 3.26 15.78
N ASN A 151 49.14 3.01 17.08
CA ASN A 151 47.84 2.86 17.73
C ASN A 151 47.44 4.17 18.43
N ASN A 152 46.13 4.40 18.58
CA ASN A 152 45.49 5.36 19.49
C ASN A 152 45.59 6.86 19.19
N VAL A 153 46.39 7.32 18.23
CA VAL A 153 46.46 8.75 17.86
C VAL A 153 45.94 8.95 16.43
N PRO A 154 45.05 9.93 16.17
CA PRO A 154 44.60 10.23 14.82
C PRO A 154 45.75 10.52 13.87
N VAL A 155 45.61 10.13 12.61
CA VAL A 155 46.50 10.55 11.53
C VAL A 155 46.19 12.02 11.25
N ALA A 156 47.10 12.89 11.67
CA ALA A 156 46.89 14.33 11.66
C ALA A 156 47.49 14.92 10.38
N ILE A 157 46.64 15.21 9.40
CA ILE A 157 47.04 15.83 8.14
C ILE A 157 47.34 17.31 8.41
N GLN A 158 48.62 17.66 8.41
CA GLN A 158 49.04 19.01 8.80
C GLN A 158 48.89 20.05 7.69
N ILE A 159 48.83 19.56 6.45
CA ILE A 159 48.77 20.34 5.23
C ILE A 159 48.03 19.54 4.16
N ASP A 160 47.34 20.22 3.24
CA ASP A 160 46.67 19.53 2.12
C ASP A 160 47.66 18.65 1.34
N VAL A 161 47.32 17.37 1.19
CA VAL A 161 48.10 16.35 0.49
C VAL A 161 47.35 15.85 -0.74
N THR A 162 48.10 15.57 -1.81
CA THR A 162 47.60 14.99 -3.06
C THR A 162 48.19 13.60 -3.31
N PRO A 163 47.82 12.57 -2.53
CA PRO A 163 48.23 11.20 -2.83
C PRO A 163 47.70 10.76 -4.19
N LYS A 164 48.37 9.77 -4.79
CA LYS A 164 47.84 9.06 -5.97
C LYS A 164 46.68 8.14 -5.56
N SER A 165 46.79 7.52 -4.39
CA SER A 165 45.71 6.75 -3.77
C SER A 165 45.94 6.66 -2.27
N VAL A 166 44.87 6.59 -1.51
CA VAL A 166 44.85 6.28 -0.08
C VAL A 166 44.20 4.93 0.11
N ILE A 167 44.92 3.96 0.65
CA ILE A 167 44.46 2.60 0.89
C ILE A 167 44.43 2.37 2.39
N VAL A 168 43.27 2.08 2.95
CA VAL A 168 43.09 1.70 4.35
C VAL A 168 42.68 0.22 4.38
N ASN A 169 43.64 -0.65 4.66
CA ASN A 169 43.49 -2.10 4.67
C ASN A 169 43.93 -2.65 6.04
N ALA A 170 43.10 -2.47 7.05
CA ALA A 170 43.41 -2.80 8.44
C ALA A 170 42.20 -3.41 9.18
N GLN A 171 42.49 -4.30 10.13
CA GLN A 171 41.50 -4.78 11.09
C GLN A 171 41.26 -3.77 12.21
N LYS A 172 42.29 -2.99 12.56
CA LYS A 172 42.16 -1.89 13.52
C LYS A 172 41.53 -0.64 12.89
N ASP A 173 41.04 0.23 13.76
CA ASP A 173 40.47 1.50 13.36
C ASP A 173 41.55 2.55 13.06
N TYR A 174 41.26 3.41 12.08
CA TYR A 174 42.04 4.62 11.78
C TYR A 174 41.14 5.84 11.86
N SER A 175 41.67 6.97 12.31
CA SER A 175 40.96 8.26 12.27
C SER A 175 41.82 9.31 11.59
N PHE A 176 41.23 10.07 10.67
CA PHE A 176 41.88 11.16 9.96
C PHE A 176 41.36 12.49 10.47
N THR A 177 42.28 13.39 10.80
CA THR A 177 42.01 14.79 11.17
C THR A 177 42.85 15.71 10.29
N SER A 178 42.47 16.98 10.22
CA SER A 178 43.29 18.01 9.58
C SER A 178 43.43 19.21 10.52
N SER A 179 44.63 19.77 10.62
CA SER A 179 44.89 21.01 11.37
C SER A 179 44.77 22.27 10.51
N GLY A 180 44.42 22.14 9.22
CA GLY A 180 44.17 23.24 8.29
C GLY A 180 43.92 22.75 6.85
N GLY A 181 43.04 23.44 6.11
CA GLY A 181 42.65 23.04 4.75
C GLY A 181 41.63 21.89 4.70
N PHE A 182 41.56 21.20 3.57
CA PHE A 182 40.69 20.03 3.37
C PHE A 182 41.31 18.73 3.90
N GLY A 183 42.63 18.60 3.94
CA GLY A 183 43.33 17.35 4.25
C GLY A 183 43.70 16.61 2.97
N ILE A 184 42.86 15.70 2.44
CA ILE A 184 43.16 15.01 1.18
C ILE A 184 42.48 15.75 0.01
N VAL A 185 43.28 16.15 -0.99
CA VAL A 185 42.82 16.86 -2.20
C VAL A 185 43.41 16.23 -3.47
N GLY A 186 43.05 16.75 -4.64
CA GLY A 186 43.58 16.27 -5.94
C GLY A 186 42.86 15.05 -6.52
N ALA A 187 43.45 14.41 -7.53
CA ALA A 187 42.76 13.37 -8.32
C ALA A 187 42.77 11.96 -7.70
N GLY A 188 43.41 11.77 -6.55
CA GLY A 188 43.61 10.45 -5.94
C GLY A 188 42.32 9.78 -5.45
N SER A 189 42.36 8.45 -5.34
CA SER A 189 41.26 7.63 -4.80
C SER A 189 41.40 7.36 -3.29
N LEU A 190 40.29 7.02 -2.63
CA LEU A 190 40.26 6.45 -1.28
C LEU A 190 39.70 5.03 -1.34
N ILE A 191 40.45 4.03 -0.87
CA ILE A 191 40.06 2.62 -0.86
C ILE A 191 40.06 2.13 0.58
N LYS A 192 38.92 1.65 1.07
CA LYS A 192 38.75 1.03 2.39
C LYS A 192 38.47 -0.46 2.24
N SER A 193 39.29 -1.29 2.86
CA SER A 193 39.20 -2.75 2.89
C SER A 193 39.37 -3.28 4.31
N ASN A 194 39.07 -4.56 4.53
CA ASN A 194 39.16 -5.24 5.84
C ASN A 194 38.18 -4.68 6.90
N THR A 195 38.14 -5.24 8.10
CA THR A 195 37.04 -5.08 9.06
C THR A 195 37.09 -3.80 9.89
N GLY A 196 38.23 -3.11 9.97
CA GLY A 196 38.38 -1.89 10.77
C GLY A 196 37.48 -0.75 10.29
N THR A 197 37.31 0.26 11.14
CA THR A 197 36.59 1.50 10.84
C THR A 197 37.57 2.60 10.46
N LEU A 198 37.30 3.29 9.34
CA LEU A 198 37.94 4.56 9.03
C LEU A 198 37.03 5.70 9.47
N TYR A 199 37.47 6.48 10.44
CA TYR A 199 36.82 7.72 10.85
C TYR A 199 37.41 8.90 10.07
N VAL A 200 36.55 9.65 9.39
CA VAL A 200 36.89 10.82 8.60
C VAL A 200 36.34 12.05 9.31
N PHE A 201 37.18 12.69 10.13
CA PHE A 201 36.80 13.87 10.90
C PHE A 201 37.16 15.19 10.20
N ASN A 202 37.94 15.14 9.12
CA ASN A 202 38.28 16.29 8.27
C ASN A 202 37.46 16.34 6.97
N ASN A 203 37.40 17.51 6.34
CA ASN A 203 36.65 17.73 5.09
C ASN A 203 37.52 17.47 3.86
N ASN A 204 37.44 16.32 3.18
CA ASN A 204 38.28 16.08 2.01
C ASN A 204 37.69 16.69 0.72
N ALA A 205 38.57 16.95 -0.28
CA ALA A 205 38.19 17.51 -1.59
C ALA A 205 38.85 16.77 -2.78
N TYR A 206 39.26 15.51 -2.60
CA TYR A 206 39.76 14.71 -3.71
C TYR A 206 38.66 14.39 -4.73
N ALA A 207 39.02 14.34 -6.01
CA ALA A 207 38.09 14.09 -7.12
C ALA A 207 38.00 12.61 -7.52
N GLY A 208 38.97 11.79 -7.11
CA GLY A 208 38.96 10.36 -7.40
C GLY A 208 37.87 9.59 -6.64
N PRO A 209 37.63 8.32 -7.00
CA PRO A 209 36.57 7.52 -6.41
C PRO A 209 36.86 7.17 -4.94
N THR A 210 35.79 7.00 -4.17
CA THR A 210 35.85 6.29 -2.88
C THR A 210 35.32 4.87 -3.04
N VAL A 211 36.08 3.86 -2.62
CA VAL A 211 35.69 2.44 -2.68
C VAL A 211 35.75 1.84 -1.29
N ILE A 212 34.62 1.46 -0.72
CA ILE A 212 34.51 0.68 0.51
C ILE A 212 34.30 -0.77 0.10
N GLY A 213 35.37 -1.55 0.01
CA GLY A 213 35.30 -2.97 -0.26
C GLY A 213 34.65 -3.75 0.87
N GLU A 214 35.06 -3.47 2.12
CA GLU A 214 34.55 -4.07 3.36
C GLU A 214 34.75 -3.11 4.55
N GLY A 215 34.19 -3.48 5.71
CA GLY A 215 34.29 -2.69 6.94
C GLY A 215 33.44 -1.42 6.90
N ARG A 216 33.90 -0.36 7.57
CA ARG A 216 33.10 0.85 7.78
C ARG A 216 33.89 2.13 7.51
N ILE A 217 33.24 3.12 6.91
CA ILE A 217 33.65 4.53 6.94
C ILE A 217 32.64 5.32 7.77
N VAL A 218 33.11 6.14 8.71
CA VAL A 218 32.30 7.10 9.48
C VAL A 218 32.74 8.51 9.12
N VAL A 219 31.82 9.29 8.54
CA VAL A 219 32.01 10.69 8.18
C VAL A 219 31.47 11.56 9.31
N GLY A 220 32.35 12.30 9.98
CA GLY A 220 32.02 13.14 11.13
C GLY A 220 32.13 12.43 12.48
N ASP A 221 32.28 13.22 13.53
CA ASP A 221 32.44 12.79 14.93
C ASP A 221 31.13 12.83 15.75
N GLY A 222 30.05 13.38 15.17
CA GLY A 222 28.76 13.59 15.84
C GLY A 222 28.66 14.89 16.63
N PHE A 223 29.73 15.70 16.69
CA PHE A 223 29.82 16.91 17.51
C PHE A 223 30.20 18.16 16.71
N SER A 224 31.01 18.01 15.66
CA SER A 224 31.48 19.08 14.79
C SER A 224 30.88 18.99 13.38
N SER A 225 30.86 20.11 12.66
CA SER A 225 30.47 20.18 11.25
C SER A 225 31.60 19.81 10.28
N SER A 226 32.59 19.04 10.75
CA SER A 226 33.69 18.55 9.91
C SER A 226 33.51 17.06 9.57
N GLY A 227 34.10 16.65 8.46
CA GLY A 227 33.94 15.30 7.90
C GLY A 227 33.27 15.35 6.54
N SER A 228 34.03 15.13 5.49
CA SER A 228 33.50 14.84 4.15
C SER A 228 34.41 13.87 3.42
N LEU A 229 33.80 13.05 2.58
CA LEU A 229 34.52 12.36 1.51
C LEU A 229 34.81 13.37 0.38
N GLY A 230 35.59 12.92 -0.61
CA GLY A 230 35.81 13.65 -1.85
C GLY A 230 34.55 13.78 -2.72
N VAL A 231 34.69 14.48 -3.85
CA VAL A 231 33.59 14.78 -4.80
C VAL A 231 33.39 13.68 -5.86
N GLY A 232 34.25 12.66 -5.88
CA GLY A 232 34.14 11.53 -6.80
C GLY A 232 33.01 10.57 -6.47
N PRO A 233 32.74 9.57 -7.34
CA PRO A 233 31.73 8.54 -7.10
C PRO A 233 32.12 7.63 -5.92
N ILE A 234 31.11 7.07 -5.25
CA ILE A 234 31.29 6.20 -4.09
C ILE A 234 30.80 4.78 -4.44
N THR A 235 31.67 3.79 -4.30
CA THR A 235 31.28 2.36 -4.30
C THR A 235 31.29 1.87 -2.86
N ASN A 236 30.12 1.59 -2.30
CA ASN A 236 29.93 1.10 -0.94
C ASN A 236 29.51 -0.38 -0.94
N ASN A 237 30.42 -1.29 -0.59
CA ASN A 237 30.15 -2.71 -0.33
C ASN A 237 30.23 -3.07 1.17
N GLY A 238 30.57 -2.10 2.02
CA GLY A 238 30.59 -2.23 3.48
C GLY A 238 29.49 -1.38 4.15
N VAL A 239 29.89 -0.52 5.08
CA VAL A 239 28.99 0.42 5.75
C VAL A 239 29.52 1.85 5.61
N LEU A 240 28.70 2.73 5.03
CA LEU A 240 28.98 4.17 4.98
C LEU A 240 28.07 4.89 5.98
N VAL A 241 28.67 5.57 6.95
CA VAL A 241 27.93 6.27 8.02
C VAL A 241 28.20 7.76 7.94
N TYR A 242 27.12 8.55 7.92
CA TYR A 242 27.17 9.98 8.19
C TYR A 242 26.79 10.21 9.65
N ASN A 243 27.74 10.73 10.44
CA ASN A 243 27.57 11.07 11.84
C ASN A 243 27.90 12.54 12.04
N ARG A 244 27.02 13.41 11.51
CA ARG A 244 27.19 14.87 11.56
C ARG A 244 26.00 15.52 12.29
N PRO A 245 26.24 16.54 13.13
CA PRO A 245 25.17 17.26 13.85
C PRO A 245 24.52 18.37 13.00
N ASP A 246 25.13 18.76 11.88
CA ASP A 246 24.69 19.85 11.00
C ASP A 246 24.02 19.34 9.72
N SER A 247 23.68 20.26 8.82
CA SER A 247 23.12 19.94 7.51
C SER A 247 24.24 19.68 6.50
N PHE A 248 24.26 18.47 5.92
CA PHE A 248 25.23 18.05 4.93
C PHE A 248 24.55 17.48 3.68
N THR A 249 25.01 17.89 2.50
CA THR A 249 24.52 17.39 1.22
C THR A 249 25.58 16.52 0.55
N ASN A 250 25.25 15.26 0.30
CA ASN A 250 26.05 14.41 -0.59
C ASN A 250 25.42 14.41 -2.00
N THR A 251 26.16 14.91 -2.98
CA THR A 251 25.77 14.91 -4.40
C THR A 251 26.39 13.76 -5.21
N SER A 252 27.38 13.06 -4.67
CA SER A 252 28.04 11.93 -5.31
C SER A 252 27.09 10.74 -5.44
N ALA A 253 27.15 10.06 -6.59
CA ALA A 253 26.45 8.79 -6.76
C ALA A 253 27.09 7.70 -5.89
N ILE A 254 26.25 6.93 -5.20
CA ILE A 254 26.62 5.81 -4.35
C ILE A 254 26.09 4.52 -4.98
N ALA A 255 26.98 3.56 -5.23
CA ALA A 255 26.69 2.23 -5.76
C ALA A 255 27.19 1.14 -4.82
N GLY A 256 26.90 -0.14 -5.09
CA GLY A 256 27.44 -1.30 -4.36
C GLY A 256 26.42 -2.03 -3.47
N SER A 257 26.86 -3.07 -2.77
CA SER A 257 25.98 -3.93 -1.95
C SER A 257 25.83 -3.48 -0.49
N GLY A 258 26.52 -2.43 -0.09
CA GLY A 258 26.64 -1.98 1.30
C GLY A 258 25.46 -1.15 1.80
N VAL A 259 25.51 -0.85 3.10
CA VAL A 259 24.49 -0.09 3.83
C VAL A 259 24.91 1.37 3.98
N LEU A 260 23.97 2.30 3.82
CA LEU A 260 24.11 3.70 4.20
C LEU A 260 23.43 3.96 5.54
N VAL A 261 24.08 4.69 6.45
CA VAL A 261 23.52 5.03 7.76
C VAL A 261 23.57 6.54 7.97
N GLN A 262 22.40 7.15 8.18
CA GLN A 262 22.29 8.46 8.82
C GLN A 262 22.24 8.25 10.34
N ALA A 263 23.37 8.49 11.00
CA ALA A 263 23.57 8.27 12.43
C ALA A 263 23.66 9.57 13.25
N GLY A 264 23.98 10.69 12.59
CA GLY A 264 24.06 12.00 13.24
C GLY A 264 22.68 12.62 13.45
N SER A 265 22.54 13.48 14.46
CA SER A 265 21.31 14.22 14.77
C SER A 265 20.97 15.30 13.74
N GLY A 266 21.90 15.61 12.81
CA GLY A 266 21.73 16.60 11.77
C GLY A 266 20.88 16.13 10.58
N ILE A 267 21.04 16.85 9.47
CA ILE A 267 20.32 16.59 8.22
C ILE A 267 21.32 16.04 7.19
N LEU A 268 21.05 14.85 6.65
CA LEU A 268 21.73 14.34 5.47
C LEU A 268 20.80 14.51 4.26
N ALA A 269 21.20 15.33 3.29
CA ALA A 269 20.52 15.43 2.01
C ALA A 269 21.26 14.58 0.95
N LEU A 270 20.55 13.64 0.33
CA LEU A 270 21.09 12.81 -0.75
C LEU A 270 20.61 13.34 -2.11
N GLY A 271 21.56 13.86 -2.89
CA GLY A 271 21.35 14.40 -4.23
C GLY A 271 21.82 13.50 -5.37
N GLY A 272 22.68 12.51 -5.08
CA GLY A 272 23.15 11.54 -6.06
C GLY A 272 22.03 10.59 -6.54
N ALA A 273 22.14 10.11 -7.78
CA ALA A 273 21.31 9.01 -8.30
C ALA A 273 21.92 7.68 -7.83
N ASN A 274 21.45 7.16 -6.71
CA ASN A 274 22.11 6.06 -6.02
C ASN A 274 21.55 4.69 -6.46
N THR A 275 22.43 3.68 -6.50
CA THR A 275 22.09 2.32 -6.94
C THR A 275 22.45 1.25 -5.91
N TYR A 276 22.95 1.63 -4.73
CA TYR A 276 23.31 0.67 -3.70
C TYR A 276 22.10 -0.14 -3.20
N SER A 277 22.32 -1.41 -2.91
CA SER A 277 21.24 -2.37 -2.62
C SER A 277 21.16 -2.83 -1.16
N GLY A 278 22.18 -2.55 -0.33
CA GLY A 278 22.18 -2.96 1.08
C GLY A 278 21.17 -2.23 1.97
N GLY A 279 20.63 -1.10 1.49
CA GLY A 279 19.60 -0.32 2.16
C GLY A 279 20.12 0.87 2.95
N THR A 280 19.18 1.60 3.55
CA THR A 280 19.41 2.87 4.23
C THR A 280 18.85 2.83 5.63
N ILE A 281 19.62 3.23 6.63
CA ILE A 281 19.20 3.31 8.03
C ILE A 281 19.17 4.78 8.45
N VAL A 282 18.06 5.24 9.04
CA VAL A 282 17.92 6.59 9.61
C VAL A 282 17.67 6.45 11.11
N SER A 283 18.52 7.06 11.93
CA SER A 283 18.55 6.85 13.38
C SER A 283 18.88 8.10 14.19
N ASN A 284 18.82 8.00 15.52
CA ASN A 284 19.30 9.02 16.48
C ASN A 284 18.68 10.42 16.33
N GLY A 285 17.41 10.51 15.92
CA GLY A 285 16.74 11.78 15.68
C GLY A 285 17.19 12.49 14.39
N GLY A 286 18.09 11.87 13.62
CA GLY A 286 18.60 12.42 12.37
C GLY A 286 17.54 12.51 11.28
N THR A 287 17.71 13.49 10.40
CA THR A 287 16.85 13.68 9.23
C THR A 287 17.57 13.25 7.96
N LEU A 288 16.90 12.47 7.12
CA LEU A 288 17.33 12.12 5.76
C LEU A 288 16.42 12.83 4.76
N ILE A 289 16.97 13.71 3.91
CA ILE A 289 16.26 14.36 2.81
C ILE A 289 16.60 13.63 1.50
N LEU A 290 15.58 13.18 0.77
CA LEU A 290 15.72 12.66 -0.59
C LEU A 290 15.44 13.76 -1.61
N LEU A 291 16.46 14.11 -2.42
CA LEU A 291 16.33 15.15 -3.44
C LEU A 291 15.91 14.60 -4.81
N ASN A 292 15.92 13.27 -5.00
CA ASN A 292 15.47 12.58 -6.20
C ASN A 292 14.94 11.17 -5.86
N PRO A 293 14.20 10.48 -6.76
CA PRO A 293 13.61 9.16 -6.50
C PRO A 293 14.62 8.05 -6.14
N GLN A 294 15.84 8.12 -6.69
CA GLN A 294 16.89 7.11 -6.49
C GLN A 294 17.79 7.42 -5.29
N ALA A 295 17.56 8.52 -4.56
CA ALA A 295 18.47 9.01 -3.52
C ALA A 295 18.68 7.99 -2.38
N ALA A 296 17.68 7.17 -2.05
CA ALA A 296 17.79 6.16 -0.99
C ALA A 296 18.40 4.81 -1.45
N GLY A 297 18.85 4.71 -2.70
CA GLY A 297 19.25 3.43 -3.30
C GLY A 297 18.06 2.51 -3.58
N THR A 298 18.31 1.22 -3.77
CA THR A 298 17.28 0.21 -4.09
C THR A 298 16.92 -0.70 -2.92
N GLY A 299 17.74 -0.70 -1.85
CA GLY A 299 17.52 -1.52 -0.66
C GLY A 299 16.43 -0.99 0.28
N GLN A 300 16.11 -1.73 1.34
CA GLN A 300 15.11 -1.32 2.33
C GLN A 300 15.51 -0.02 3.06
N ILE A 301 14.56 0.88 3.30
CA ILE A 301 14.70 2.00 4.23
C ILE A 301 14.28 1.53 5.63
N THR A 302 15.17 1.68 6.60
CA THR A 302 14.94 1.32 8.00
C THR A 302 14.95 2.58 8.86
N LEU A 303 13.82 2.88 9.48
CA LEU A 303 13.63 4.02 10.36
C LEU A 303 13.72 3.57 11.82
N SER A 304 14.65 4.15 12.58
CA SER A 304 14.94 3.80 13.97
C SER A 304 15.11 5.08 14.79
N SER A 305 14.00 5.80 15.00
CA SER A 305 13.96 7.14 15.61
C SER A 305 14.50 8.25 14.69
N GLY A 306 14.29 8.12 13.38
CA GLY A 306 14.71 9.12 12.39
C GLY A 306 13.53 9.76 11.66
N VAL A 307 13.83 10.79 10.87
CA VAL A 307 12.87 11.47 9.99
C VAL A 307 13.30 11.29 8.53
N LEU A 308 12.41 10.80 7.69
CA LEU A 308 12.59 10.79 6.23
C LEU A 308 11.79 11.95 5.63
N VAL A 309 12.44 12.81 4.86
CA VAL A 309 11.81 13.95 4.19
C VAL A 309 11.98 13.81 2.69
N ALA A 310 10.90 14.03 1.95
CA ALA A 310 10.93 14.05 0.49
C ALA A 310 9.94 15.09 -0.06
N GLY A 311 10.23 15.60 -1.27
CA GLY A 311 9.25 16.36 -2.05
C GLY A 311 8.17 15.46 -2.68
N SER A 312 7.63 15.87 -3.82
CA SER A 312 6.78 15.00 -4.65
C SER A 312 7.63 13.98 -5.41
N LEU A 313 7.85 12.82 -4.80
CA LEU A 313 8.68 11.73 -5.33
C LEU A 313 7.93 10.40 -5.32
N ASN A 314 8.47 9.43 -6.07
CA ASN A 314 8.10 8.02 -5.98
C ASN A 314 9.23 7.27 -5.28
N ILE A 315 8.92 6.54 -4.22
CA ILE A 315 9.87 5.70 -3.48
C ILE A 315 9.42 4.26 -3.61
N ASP A 316 10.27 3.42 -4.21
CA ASP A 316 10.00 1.99 -4.44
C ASP A 316 10.57 1.10 -3.31
N ASN A 317 11.34 1.69 -2.39
CA ASN A 317 11.98 0.96 -1.30
C ASN A 317 10.93 0.37 -0.34
N ARG A 318 11.22 -0.84 0.17
CA ARG A 318 10.54 -1.36 1.37
C ARG A 318 10.84 -0.49 2.58
N ILE A 319 9.90 -0.42 3.51
CA ILE A 319 10.04 0.39 4.74
C ILE A 319 9.92 -0.49 5.97
N ARG A 320 10.91 -0.39 6.86
CA ARG A 320 10.90 -1.02 8.18
C ARG A 320 10.99 0.05 9.26
N VAL A 321 10.12 -0.02 10.27
CA VAL A 321 10.02 0.95 11.36
C VAL A 321 10.36 0.25 12.67
N ILE A 322 11.60 0.39 13.14
CA ILE A 322 12.10 -0.28 14.35
C ILE A 322 11.75 0.52 15.61
N ALA A 323 11.75 1.84 15.51
CA ALA A 323 11.37 2.75 16.59
C ALA A 323 10.57 3.93 16.03
N ASN A 324 9.85 4.64 16.90
CA ASN A 324 8.96 5.74 16.51
C ASN A 324 9.67 6.72 15.58
N SER A 325 9.16 6.90 14.37
CA SER A 325 9.82 7.65 13.30
C SER A 325 8.80 8.42 12.47
N GLU A 326 9.29 9.32 11.61
CA GLU A 326 8.42 10.15 10.77
C GLU A 326 8.80 10.07 9.28
N ILE A 327 7.79 10.07 8.42
CA ILE A 327 7.91 10.43 7.01
C ILE A 327 7.16 11.74 6.79
N ALA A 328 7.87 12.76 6.32
CA ALA A 328 7.34 14.08 6.08
C ALA A 328 7.50 14.51 4.62
N THR A 329 6.51 15.22 4.09
CA THR A 329 6.56 15.81 2.76
C THR A 329 5.84 17.15 2.69
N THR A 330 6.32 18.06 1.82
CA THR A 330 5.64 19.31 1.45
C THR A 330 4.74 19.15 0.22
N GLY A 331 4.81 18.01 -0.47
CA GLY A 331 4.04 17.69 -1.67
C GLY A 331 3.19 16.43 -1.50
N THR A 332 3.10 15.64 -2.57
CA THR A 332 2.56 14.27 -2.49
C THR A 332 3.68 13.27 -2.67
N LEU A 333 4.02 12.55 -1.61
CA LEU A 333 4.99 11.46 -1.65
C LEU A 333 4.27 10.15 -1.96
N GLN A 334 4.67 9.46 -3.03
CA GLN A 334 4.14 8.15 -3.39
C GLN A 334 5.09 7.06 -2.91
N LEU A 335 4.57 6.11 -2.14
CA LEU A 335 5.28 4.89 -1.74
C LEU A 335 4.73 3.73 -2.57
N ASN A 336 5.61 3.15 -3.39
CA ASN A 336 5.34 1.97 -4.22
C ASN A 336 5.93 0.72 -3.55
N THR A 337 5.66 0.56 -2.26
CA THR A 337 6.13 -0.58 -1.47
C THR A 337 5.06 -1.64 -1.32
N ASP A 338 5.47 -2.90 -1.27
CA ASP A 338 4.60 -4.04 -0.96
C ASP A 338 4.42 -4.24 0.56
N ARG A 339 5.29 -3.64 1.39
CA ARG A 339 5.26 -3.83 2.84
C ARG A 339 5.83 -2.66 3.64
N ILE A 340 5.09 -2.26 4.67
CA ILE A 340 5.55 -1.38 5.75
C ILE A 340 5.38 -2.15 7.07
N GLN A 341 6.47 -2.38 7.79
CA GLN A 341 6.47 -3.30 8.94
C GLN A 341 7.36 -2.83 10.09
N GLY A 342 7.13 -3.38 11.28
CA GLY A 342 7.96 -3.18 12.46
C GLY A 342 7.16 -2.68 13.66
N ASP A 343 7.83 -2.57 14.80
CA ASP A 343 7.18 -2.34 16.10
C ASP A 343 7.04 -0.85 16.43
N GLY A 344 7.77 0.03 15.75
CA GLY A 344 7.71 1.47 15.95
C GLY A 344 6.48 2.11 15.33
N ILE A 345 6.01 3.21 15.92
CA ILE A 345 4.95 4.04 15.35
C ILE A 345 5.51 4.85 14.18
N LEU A 346 4.82 4.83 13.03
CA LEU A 346 5.16 5.65 11.88
C LEU A 346 4.24 6.87 11.79
N THR A 347 4.80 8.05 12.03
CA THR A 347 4.11 9.32 11.81
C THR A 347 4.20 9.74 10.35
N LEU A 348 3.07 10.11 9.76
CA LEU A 348 2.95 10.55 8.37
C LEU A 348 2.50 12.01 8.34
N SER A 349 3.40 12.89 7.90
CA SER A 349 3.17 14.35 7.81
C SER A 349 3.17 14.81 6.35
N GLY A 350 2.14 15.55 5.96
CA GLY A 350 1.88 15.88 4.54
C GLY A 350 0.99 14.84 3.83
N THR A 351 0.96 14.88 2.49
CA THR A 351 0.15 13.92 1.71
C THR A 351 1.00 12.70 1.35
N ILE A 352 0.75 11.58 2.01
CA ILE A 352 1.42 10.30 1.75
C ILE A 352 0.46 9.40 0.99
N ARG A 353 0.92 8.84 -0.14
CA ARG A 353 0.12 7.99 -1.02
C ARG A 353 0.74 6.61 -1.15
N PHE A 354 -0.03 5.57 -0.90
CA PHE A 354 0.34 4.18 -1.15
C PHE A 354 -0.24 3.75 -2.50
N ASN A 355 0.64 3.46 -3.45
CA ASN A 355 0.27 3.27 -4.86
C ASN A 355 0.44 1.82 -5.35
N SER A 356 1.05 0.94 -4.56
CA SER A 356 1.17 -0.49 -4.90
C SER A 356 -0.20 -1.17 -4.98
N PRO A 357 -0.44 -2.08 -5.94
CA PRO A 357 -1.67 -2.87 -6.01
C PRO A 357 -1.96 -3.61 -4.70
N ASP A 358 -0.92 -4.27 -4.19
CA ASP A 358 -0.94 -4.99 -2.92
C ASP A 358 0.07 -4.35 -1.96
N LEU A 359 -0.37 -4.13 -0.72
CA LEU A 359 0.44 -3.57 0.35
C LEU A 359 -0.01 -4.18 1.68
N ILE A 360 0.94 -4.54 2.53
CA ILE A 360 0.67 -4.88 3.93
C ILE A 360 1.33 -3.85 4.84
N VAL A 361 0.54 -3.23 5.71
CA VAL A 361 1.00 -2.31 6.77
C VAL A 361 0.78 -2.97 8.13
N ASP A 362 1.86 -3.43 8.75
CA ASP A 362 1.82 -4.12 10.05
C ASP A 362 2.25 -3.26 11.25
N CYS A 363 2.76 -2.04 11.00
CA CYS A 363 3.11 -1.11 12.08
C CYS A 363 1.96 -0.12 12.38
N PRO A 364 1.87 0.41 13.62
CA PRO A 364 0.96 1.52 13.91
C PRO A 364 1.29 2.76 13.09
N LEU A 365 0.27 3.50 12.68
CA LEU A 365 0.39 4.76 11.95
C LEU A 365 -0.20 5.93 12.76
N VAL A 366 0.43 7.11 12.64
CA VAL A 366 -0.16 8.39 13.02
C VAL A 366 -0.28 9.23 11.76
N ILE A 367 -1.50 9.63 11.40
CA ILE A 367 -1.75 10.51 10.24
C ILE A 367 -1.94 11.95 10.72
N ASN A 368 -1.00 12.83 10.38
CA ASN A 368 -1.10 14.26 10.72
C ASN A 368 -1.87 15.06 9.67
N ASN A 369 -1.86 14.62 8.41
CA ASN A 369 -2.51 15.31 7.30
C ASN A 369 -3.35 14.35 6.45
N VAL A 370 -2.81 13.81 5.36
CA VAL A 370 -3.58 12.99 4.42
C VAL A 370 -2.83 11.70 4.12
N LEU A 371 -3.48 10.57 4.38
CA LEU A 371 -3.05 9.26 3.90
C LEU A 371 -3.97 8.83 2.76
N GLN A 372 -3.40 8.44 1.63
CA GLN A 372 -4.11 7.99 0.44
C GLN A 372 -3.77 6.54 0.12
N SER A 373 -4.77 5.68 -0.02
CA SER A 373 -4.63 4.44 -0.78
C SER A 373 -5.07 4.68 -2.20
N TYR A 374 -4.19 4.32 -3.15
CA TYR A 374 -4.29 4.68 -4.56
C TYR A 374 -4.14 3.48 -5.50
N ASN A 375 -4.38 2.27 -5.01
CA ASN A 375 -4.35 1.06 -5.82
C ASN A 375 -5.57 0.93 -6.76
N VAL A 376 -5.32 0.55 -8.01
CA VAL A 376 -6.38 0.25 -9.00
C VAL A 376 -6.89 -1.17 -8.89
N THR A 377 -5.98 -2.09 -8.58
CA THR A 377 -6.20 -3.52 -8.42
C THR A 377 -5.58 -3.96 -7.11
N GLY A 378 -5.74 -5.23 -6.75
CA GLY A 378 -5.16 -5.78 -5.53
C GLY A 378 -5.81 -5.21 -4.26
N THR A 379 -5.21 -5.56 -3.12
CA THR A 379 -5.70 -5.18 -1.79
C THR A 379 -4.57 -4.60 -0.95
N GLN A 380 -4.82 -3.41 -0.40
CA GLN A 380 -3.97 -2.84 0.64
C GLN A 380 -4.56 -3.18 2.03
N ILE A 381 -3.78 -3.80 2.89
CA ILE A 381 -4.22 -4.31 4.19
C ILE A 381 -3.49 -3.57 5.31
N PHE A 382 -4.25 -2.95 6.21
CA PHE A 382 -3.76 -2.27 7.39
C PHE A 382 -4.06 -3.09 8.64
N ASN A 383 -3.03 -3.70 9.21
CA ASN A 383 -3.10 -4.49 10.43
C ASN A 383 -2.71 -3.68 11.69
N GLY A 384 -1.91 -2.63 11.54
CA GLY A 384 -1.57 -1.70 12.62
C GLY A 384 -2.68 -0.67 12.89
N VAL A 385 -2.76 -0.19 14.13
CA VAL A 385 -3.68 0.89 14.53
C VAL A 385 -3.28 2.20 13.84
N ILE A 386 -4.26 2.87 13.23
CA ILE A 386 -4.13 4.20 12.66
C ILE A 386 -4.77 5.22 13.61
N SER A 387 -4.04 6.28 13.92
CA SER A 387 -4.43 7.34 14.85
C SER A 387 -4.08 8.73 14.28
N GLY A 388 -4.41 9.80 15.01
CA GLY A 388 -4.06 11.18 14.62
C GLY A 388 -5.23 11.99 14.01
N PRO A 389 -5.03 13.30 13.81
CA PRO A 389 -6.09 14.21 13.36
C PRO A 389 -6.35 14.15 11.84
N GLY A 390 -5.49 13.47 11.08
CA GLY A 390 -5.51 13.45 9.63
C GLY A 390 -6.71 12.72 9.02
N VAL A 391 -6.85 12.90 7.71
CA VAL A 391 -7.90 12.29 6.88
C VAL A 391 -7.33 11.10 6.14
N TYR A 392 -8.07 9.99 6.15
CA TYR A 392 -7.79 8.87 5.26
C TYR A 392 -8.59 9.03 3.95
N GLN A 393 -7.96 8.78 2.81
CA GLN A 393 -8.59 8.88 1.50
C GLN A 393 -8.42 7.59 0.71
N ARG A 394 -9.51 7.00 0.26
CA ARG A 394 -9.50 5.93 -0.73
C ARG A 394 -9.79 6.54 -2.09
N ARG A 395 -8.79 6.65 -2.97
CA ARG A 395 -8.86 7.45 -4.20
C ARG A 395 -8.13 6.80 -5.36
N TRP A 396 -8.66 6.94 -6.56
CA TRP A 396 -7.95 6.78 -7.83
C TRP A 396 -8.38 7.93 -8.77
N THR A 397 -7.79 8.06 -9.97
CA THR A 397 -8.15 9.14 -10.93
C THR A 397 -8.38 8.64 -12.35
N ALA A 398 -8.77 7.38 -12.57
CA ALA A 398 -9.16 6.90 -13.91
C ALA A 398 -10.63 6.47 -13.96
N SER A 399 -11.25 6.78 -15.08
CA SER A 399 -12.70 6.76 -15.35
C SER A 399 -13.32 5.37 -15.59
N ASN A 400 -12.70 4.27 -15.16
CA ASN A 400 -13.25 2.92 -15.40
C ASN A 400 -13.79 2.29 -14.10
N PRO A 401 -15.13 2.19 -13.93
CA PRO A 401 -15.76 1.70 -12.71
C PRO A 401 -15.68 0.19 -12.50
N SER A 402 -15.21 -0.60 -13.48
CA SER A 402 -15.39 -2.07 -13.47
C SER A 402 -14.36 -2.85 -12.65
N TYR A 403 -13.22 -2.25 -12.28
CA TYR A 403 -12.18 -2.89 -11.46
C TYR A 403 -11.50 -1.85 -10.58
N THR A 404 -11.85 -1.83 -9.30
CA THR A 404 -11.21 -0.96 -8.32
C THR A 404 -10.67 -1.78 -7.16
N GLY A 405 -9.44 -1.47 -6.72
CA GLY A 405 -8.77 -2.19 -5.66
C GLY A 405 -9.48 -2.02 -4.32
N ALA A 406 -9.10 -2.80 -3.33
CA ALA A 406 -9.64 -2.68 -1.98
C ALA A 406 -8.61 -2.11 -1.00
N THR A 407 -9.11 -1.45 0.04
CA THR A 407 -8.36 -1.27 1.29
C THR A 407 -9.09 -1.98 2.41
N VAL A 408 -8.38 -2.75 3.23
CA VAL A 408 -8.94 -3.45 4.40
C VAL A 408 -8.29 -2.93 5.67
N PHE A 409 -9.11 -2.59 6.67
CA PHE A 409 -8.65 -2.16 7.99
C PHE A 409 -8.97 -3.22 9.06
N ASN A 410 -7.94 -3.85 9.61
CA ASN A 410 -8.05 -4.95 10.57
C ASN A 410 -7.84 -4.52 12.04
N ALA A 411 -7.59 -3.23 12.29
CA ALA A 411 -7.31 -2.69 13.62
C ALA A 411 -8.41 -1.74 14.12
N GLN A 412 -8.47 -1.56 15.45
CA GLN A 412 -9.30 -0.56 16.10
C GLN A 412 -8.66 0.83 15.94
N ASN A 413 -8.98 1.52 14.86
CA ASN A 413 -8.42 2.82 14.51
C ASN A 413 -9.09 3.95 15.29
N THR A 414 -8.34 5.03 15.55
CA THR A 414 -8.76 6.18 16.36
C THR A 414 -8.57 7.53 15.68
N TYR A 415 -8.15 7.55 14.41
CA TYR A 415 -7.97 8.80 13.69
C TYR A 415 -9.30 9.57 13.54
N SER A 416 -9.26 10.89 13.69
CA SER A 416 -10.47 11.72 13.85
C SER A 416 -10.83 12.56 12.63
N GLY A 417 -9.93 12.73 11.65
CA GLY A 417 -10.21 13.54 10.46
C GLY A 417 -11.24 12.92 9.52
N GLY A 418 -11.62 11.67 9.75
CA GLY A 418 -12.60 10.94 8.96
C GLY A 418 -12.02 10.31 7.70
N THR A 419 -12.91 9.65 6.96
CA THR A 419 -12.56 8.87 5.77
C THR A 419 -13.27 9.44 4.57
N LEU A 420 -12.53 9.76 3.52
CA LEU A 420 -13.08 10.17 2.24
C LEU A 420 -13.00 8.99 1.27
N LEU A 421 -14.16 8.45 0.92
CA LEU A 421 -14.32 7.40 -0.06
C LEU A 421 -14.60 8.04 -1.42
N ARG A 422 -13.54 8.16 -2.23
CA ARG A 422 -13.65 8.60 -3.62
C ARG A 422 -13.81 7.41 -4.54
N GLU A 423 -12.81 6.54 -4.66
CA GLU A 423 -12.91 5.39 -5.58
C GLU A 423 -12.34 4.16 -4.93
N GLY A 424 -12.99 3.01 -5.15
CA GLY A 424 -12.57 1.73 -4.59
C GLY A 424 -13.50 1.16 -3.54
N ALA A 425 -13.07 0.03 -2.97
CA ALA A 425 -13.75 -0.61 -1.87
C ALA A 425 -13.01 -0.39 -0.54
N ILE A 426 -13.75 -0.21 0.55
CA ILE A 426 -13.23 -0.27 1.93
C ILE A 426 -13.80 -1.50 2.63
N GLY A 427 -12.92 -2.40 3.06
CA GLY A 427 -13.23 -3.56 3.88
C GLY A 427 -13.03 -3.30 5.36
N PHE A 428 -14.02 -3.67 6.16
CA PHE A 428 -13.99 -3.54 7.60
C PHE A 428 -13.57 -4.86 8.24
N GLY A 429 -12.36 -4.94 8.78
CA GLY A 429 -11.84 -6.13 9.45
C GLY A 429 -12.20 -6.24 10.93
N VAL A 430 -12.73 -5.16 11.52
CA VAL A 430 -13.21 -5.10 12.91
C VAL A 430 -14.52 -4.32 13.01
N SER A 431 -15.27 -4.54 14.09
CA SER A 431 -16.46 -3.74 14.41
C SER A 431 -16.06 -2.50 15.22
N SER A 432 -16.80 -1.41 15.05
CA SER A 432 -16.69 -0.21 15.89
C SER A 432 -16.94 -0.52 17.36
N ILE A 433 -16.26 0.22 18.24
CA ILE A 433 -16.49 0.24 19.68
C ILE A 433 -17.16 1.57 20.03
N VAL A 434 -18.37 1.48 20.58
CA VAL A 434 -19.15 2.62 21.07
C VAL A 434 -19.25 2.52 22.58
N GLN A 435 -18.95 3.60 23.29
CA GLN A 435 -19.07 3.70 24.73
C GLN A 435 -19.91 4.94 25.07
N ASP A 436 -20.96 4.77 25.87
CA ASP A 436 -21.89 5.85 26.27
C ASP A 436 -22.47 6.64 25.08
N GLY A 437 -22.73 5.94 23.96
CA GLY A 437 -23.24 6.54 22.72
C GLY A 437 -22.19 7.26 21.87
N ILE A 438 -20.93 7.26 22.30
CA ILE A 438 -19.82 7.90 21.60
C ILE A 438 -18.95 6.83 20.90
N LEU A 439 -18.66 7.02 19.62
CA LEU A 439 -17.72 6.20 18.88
C LEU A 439 -16.28 6.50 19.34
N ILE A 440 -15.62 5.55 19.99
CA ILE A 440 -14.26 5.72 20.52
C ILE A 440 -13.18 5.09 19.61
N SER A 441 -13.53 4.05 18.86
CA SER A 441 -12.65 3.45 17.85
C SER A 441 -13.45 2.59 16.85
N GLY A 442 -12.87 2.30 15.70
CA GLY A 442 -13.46 1.41 14.72
C GLY A 442 -12.56 1.19 13.53
N PRO A 443 -13.00 0.44 12.50
CA PRO A 443 -12.16 0.13 11.36
C PRO A 443 -11.75 1.38 10.57
N ILE A 444 -12.52 2.46 10.61
CA ILE A 444 -12.24 3.71 9.88
C ILE A 444 -12.14 4.94 10.81
N GLY A 445 -11.61 4.73 12.01
CA GLY A 445 -11.41 5.81 12.98
C GLY A 445 -12.73 6.26 13.62
N THR A 446 -12.73 7.48 14.16
CA THR A 446 -13.87 8.08 14.87
C THR A 446 -14.61 9.13 14.06
N GLY A 447 -13.99 9.64 12.98
CA GLY A 447 -14.61 10.61 12.08
C GLY A 447 -15.62 10.01 11.10
N PRO A 448 -16.35 10.85 10.33
CA PRO A 448 -17.36 10.38 9.38
C PRO A 448 -16.73 9.69 8.15
N LEU A 449 -17.51 8.82 7.50
CA LEU A 449 -17.28 8.34 6.14
C LEU A 449 -18.00 9.27 5.16
N ASN A 450 -17.24 10.04 4.39
CA ASN A 450 -17.78 10.91 3.35
C ASN A 450 -17.61 10.25 1.98
N GLN A 451 -18.68 10.13 1.22
CA GLN A 451 -18.63 9.73 -0.19
C GLN A 451 -18.38 10.97 -1.07
N ASP A 452 -17.54 10.84 -2.09
CA ASP A 452 -17.28 11.89 -3.08
C ASP A 452 -18.04 11.68 -4.40
N ASN A 453 -17.90 12.60 -5.37
CA ASN A 453 -18.52 12.60 -6.72
C ASN A 453 -17.98 11.53 -7.69
N ALA A 454 -17.54 10.40 -7.18
CA ALA A 454 -16.67 9.49 -7.92
C ALA A 454 -17.40 8.29 -8.54
N THR A 455 -16.65 7.52 -9.33
CA THR A 455 -17.19 6.55 -10.29
C THR A 455 -17.56 5.19 -9.69
N TYR A 456 -16.98 4.77 -8.57
CA TYR A 456 -17.39 3.54 -7.89
C TYR A 456 -16.90 3.56 -6.43
N THR A 457 -17.83 3.44 -5.49
CA THR A 457 -17.55 3.43 -4.06
C THR A 457 -18.23 2.25 -3.40
N ALA A 458 -17.45 1.37 -2.77
CA ALA A 458 -17.98 0.20 -2.11
C ALA A 458 -17.50 0.06 -0.66
N VAL A 459 -18.32 -0.60 0.16
CA VAL A 459 -17.96 -1.05 1.51
C VAL A 459 -18.33 -2.51 1.71
N PHE A 460 -17.58 -3.23 2.55
CA PHE A 460 -17.88 -4.62 2.86
C PHE A 460 -17.36 -5.05 4.24
N ALA A 461 -17.98 -6.07 4.81
CA ALA A 461 -17.49 -6.73 6.01
C ALA A 461 -16.40 -7.76 5.66
N TYR A 462 -15.26 -7.73 6.36
CA TYR A 462 -14.11 -8.59 6.12
C TYR A 462 -13.83 -9.53 7.30
N GLY A 463 -13.66 -10.82 7.01
CA GLY A 463 -13.35 -11.86 7.99
C GLY A 463 -14.53 -12.30 8.88
N GLY A 464 -15.74 -11.80 8.64
CA GLY A 464 -16.94 -12.12 9.42
C GLY A 464 -17.94 -10.96 9.41
N PRO A 465 -19.12 -11.10 10.05
CA PRO A 465 -20.07 -10.01 10.21
C PRO A 465 -19.46 -8.81 10.96
N ARG A 466 -19.83 -7.58 10.55
CA ARG A 466 -19.27 -6.35 11.12
C ARG A 466 -20.34 -5.31 11.41
N THR A 467 -20.10 -4.51 12.45
CA THR A 467 -20.89 -3.32 12.77
C THR A 467 -20.00 -2.09 12.73
N VAL A 468 -20.39 -1.09 11.94
CA VAL A 468 -19.71 0.20 11.83
C VAL A 468 -20.64 1.29 12.34
N ALA A 469 -20.15 2.11 13.27
CA ALA A 469 -20.94 3.14 13.96
C ALA A 469 -20.58 4.57 13.51
N ASN A 470 -19.65 4.73 12.57
CA ASN A 470 -19.31 6.02 11.99
C ASN A 470 -20.55 6.64 11.33
N GLU A 471 -20.67 7.97 11.42
CA GLU A 471 -21.59 8.72 10.57
C GLU A 471 -21.20 8.53 9.11
N ILE A 472 -22.18 8.33 8.24
CA ILE A 472 -21.99 8.17 6.80
C ILE A 472 -22.70 9.33 6.10
N ARG A 473 -21.93 10.09 5.32
CA ARG A 473 -22.44 11.21 4.53
C ARG A 473 -22.28 10.87 3.05
N LEU A 474 -23.40 10.61 2.41
CA LEU A 474 -23.46 10.23 1.01
C LEU A 474 -23.63 11.48 0.14
N ASN A 475 -23.06 11.40 -1.06
CA ASN A 475 -23.16 12.46 -2.04
C ASN A 475 -24.20 12.08 -3.10
N PRO A 476 -25.30 12.85 -3.25
CA PRO A 476 -26.35 12.53 -4.21
C PRO A 476 -25.92 12.74 -5.67
N ALA A 477 -24.86 13.52 -5.92
CA ALA A 477 -24.30 13.69 -7.26
C ALA A 477 -23.29 12.59 -7.66
N GLY A 478 -22.85 11.75 -6.70
CA GLY A 478 -21.99 10.59 -6.94
C GLY A 478 -22.77 9.34 -7.34
N GLN A 479 -22.07 8.32 -7.86
CA GLN A 479 -22.67 7.01 -8.19
C GLN A 479 -23.24 6.28 -6.96
N ALA A 480 -23.85 5.12 -7.17
CA ALA A 480 -24.37 4.25 -6.13
C ALA A 480 -23.35 4.04 -4.99
N PHE A 481 -23.84 4.07 -3.75
CA PHE A 481 -23.08 3.59 -2.61
C PHE A 481 -23.26 2.08 -2.52
N VAL A 482 -22.20 1.33 -2.80
CA VAL A 482 -22.27 -0.12 -2.96
C VAL A 482 -21.95 -0.82 -1.64
N ILE A 483 -22.79 -1.76 -1.22
CA ILE A 483 -22.51 -2.74 -0.16
C ILE A 483 -22.27 -4.08 -0.84
N THR A 484 -21.10 -4.66 -0.61
CA THR A 484 -20.67 -5.91 -1.27
C THR A 484 -20.10 -6.91 -0.25
N GLY A 485 -19.58 -8.04 -0.75
CA GLY A 485 -18.98 -9.11 0.05
C GLY A 485 -19.96 -10.17 0.54
N ASN A 486 -19.45 -11.16 1.28
CA ASN A 486 -20.19 -12.36 1.66
C ASN A 486 -20.68 -12.36 3.12
N TYR A 487 -20.33 -11.32 3.88
CA TYR A 487 -20.69 -11.21 5.29
C TYR A 487 -21.65 -10.04 5.54
N PRO A 488 -22.61 -10.18 6.46
CA PRO A 488 -23.49 -9.08 6.84
C PRO A 488 -22.72 -7.85 7.35
N LEU A 489 -23.07 -6.68 6.85
CA LEU A 489 -22.53 -5.39 7.27
C LEU A 489 -23.63 -4.53 7.89
N THR A 490 -23.48 -4.22 9.18
CA THR A 490 -24.38 -3.32 9.92
C THR A 490 -23.78 -1.91 9.98
N LEU A 491 -24.50 -0.94 9.44
CA LEU A 491 -24.22 0.49 9.53
C LEU A 491 -25.15 1.09 10.59
N SER A 492 -24.60 1.29 11.79
CA SER A 492 -25.34 1.68 13.01
C SER A 492 -25.27 3.17 13.31
N GLY A 493 -24.32 3.89 12.71
CA GLY A 493 -24.24 5.34 12.78
C GLY A 493 -25.31 6.04 11.94
N GLN A 494 -25.46 7.35 12.10
CA GLN A 494 -26.33 8.17 11.27
C GLN A 494 -25.92 8.08 9.79
N ILE A 495 -26.89 8.04 8.88
CA ILE A 495 -26.68 7.99 7.43
C ILE A 495 -27.40 9.18 6.80
N ASP A 496 -26.65 10.10 6.21
CA ASP A 496 -27.19 11.26 5.47
C ASP A 496 -27.13 10.99 3.96
N LEU A 497 -28.27 11.05 3.28
CA LEU A 497 -28.37 10.85 1.83
C LEU A 497 -27.99 12.10 1.01
N GLY A 498 -27.77 13.25 1.67
CA GLY A 498 -27.28 14.48 1.07
C GLY A 498 -28.33 15.32 0.33
N GLY A 499 -29.63 15.05 0.56
CA GLY A 499 -30.73 15.92 0.13
C GLY A 499 -31.25 15.71 -1.31
N GLY A 500 -30.63 14.82 -2.08
CA GLY A 500 -31.10 14.40 -3.41
C GLY A 500 -31.46 12.91 -3.47
N ILE A 501 -31.63 12.39 -4.68
CA ILE A 501 -31.80 10.95 -4.90
C ILE A 501 -30.46 10.26 -4.67
N LYS A 502 -30.44 9.28 -3.77
CA LYS A 502 -29.27 8.45 -3.50
C LYS A 502 -29.55 6.98 -3.70
N GLU A 503 -28.79 6.39 -4.61
CA GLU A 503 -28.77 4.95 -4.83
C GLU A 503 -27.88 4.25 -3.80
N ILE A 504 -28.43 3.24 -3.12
CA ILE A 504 -27.71 2.24 -2.33
C ILE A 504 -27.86 0.89 -3.04
N GLN A 505 -26.76 0.42 -3.61
CA GLN A 505 -26.69 -0.85 -4.29
C GLN A 505 -26.19 -1.92 -3.31
N VAL A 506 -26.90 -3.05 -3.21
CA VAL A 506 -26.40 -4.21 -2.46
C VAL A 506 -26.17 -5.35 -3.44
N ASP A 507 -24.92 -5.73 -3.63
CA ASP A 507 -24.55 -6.80 -4.56
C ASP A 507 -24.90 -8.17 -3.98
N TRP A 508 -25.13 -9.18 -4.82
CA TRP A 508 -25.31 -10.55 -4.33
C TRP A 508 -23.96 -11.21 -4.06
N PRO A 509 -23.77 -11.95 -2.95
CA PRO A 509 -24.74 -12.34 -1.91
C PRO A 509 -24.76 -11.41 -0.68
N ALA A 510 -24.32 -10.16 -0.80
CA ALA A 510 -24.17 -9.24 0.31
C ALA A 510 -25.50 -8.94 1.04
N THR A 511 -25.37 -8.67 2.33
CA THR A 511 -26.46 -8.22 3.19
C THR A 511 -26.03 -6.94 3.88
N GLY A 512 -26.69 -5.84 3.55
CA GLY A 512 -26.54 -4.55 4.23
C GLY A 512 -27.62 -4.37 5.29
N ILE A 513 -27.27 -3.83 6.46
CA ILE A 513 -28.23 -3.50 7.52
C ILE A 513 -28.01 -2.05 7.91
N LEU A 514 -29.00 -1.19 7.72
CA LEU A 514 -29.02 0.21 8.14
C LEU A 514 -29.77 0.28 9.48
N ALA A 515 -29.02 0.23 10.58
CA ALA A 515 -29.58 0.26 11.93
C ALA A 515 -29.60 1.68 12.53
N GLY A 516 -28.80 2.59 11.98
CA GLY A 516 -28.83 4.00 12.35
C GLY A 516 -30.02 4.77 11.77
N ARG A 517 -30.07 6.07 12.09
CA ARG A 517 -31.09 6.98 11.53
C ARG A 517 -30.67 7.44 10.13
N ILE A 518 -31.54 7.23 9.14
CA ILE A 518 -31.37 7.77 7.78
C ILE A 518 -32.01 9.16 7.72
N LEU A 519 -31.29 10.13 7.15
CA LEU A 519 -31.69 11.53 7.07
C LEU A 519 -31.58 12.05 5.64
N ASN A 520 -32.46 13.01 5.33
CA ASN A 520 -32.49 13.80 4.09
C ASN A 520 -32.67 12.95 2.82
N GLY A 521 -32.98 13.62 1.70
CA GLY A 521 -32.97 13.01 0.37
C GLY A 521 -33.94 11.85 0.15
N GLU A 522 -33.73 11.13 -0.94
CA GLU A 522 -34.56 10.02 -1.40
C GLU A 522 -33.70 8.75 -1.50
N LEU A 523 -34.22 7.62 -1.04
CA LEU A 523 -33.51 6.34 -1.07
C LEU A 523 -33.93 5.50 -2.27
N VAL A 524 -32.96 5.06 -3.07
CA VAL A 524 -33.18 4.07 -4.14
C VAL A 524 -32.37 2.82 -3.85
N LYS A 525 -33.05 1.70 -3.61
CA LYS A 525 -32.41 0.39 -3.42
C LYS A 525 -32.27 -0.34 -4.76
N THR A 526 -31.04 -0.71 -5.09
CA THR A 526 -30.66 -1.52 -6.27
C THR A 526 -29.77 -2.70 -5.88
N GLY A 527 -29.36 -3.50 -6.87
CA GLY A 527 -28.58 -4.72 -6.67
C GLY A 527 -29.39 -5.89 -6.14
N PHE A 528 -28.93 -7.12 -6.38
CA PHE A 528 -29.66 -8.34 -6.09
C PHE A 528 -29.58 -8.80 -4.62
N GLY A 529 -28.73 -8.18 -3.80
CA GLY A 529 -28.62 -8.46 -2.37
C GLY A 529 -29.75 -7.82 -1.54
N THR A 530 -29.69 -8.06 -0.23
CA THR A 530 -30.71 -7.63 0.74
C THR A 530 -30.25 -6.40 1.52
N LEU A 531 -31.10 -5.39 1.60
CA LEU A 531 -30.93 -4.23 2.47
C LEU A 531 -31.98 -4.26 3.58
N TYR A 532 -31.55 -4.47 4.82
CA TYR A 532 -32.40 -4.32 6.00
C TYR A 532 -32.34 -2.89 6.51
N ILE A 533 -33.50 -2.32 6.85
CA ILE A 533 -33.61 -1.05 7.56
C ILE A 533 -34.23 -1.38 8.92
N ASP A 534 -33.41 -1.33 9.97
CA ASP A 534 -33.81 -1.63 11.34
C ASP A 534 -33.98 -0.35 12.19
N GLY A 535 -33.45 0.78 11.71
CA GLY A 535 -33.59 2.10 12.32
C GLY A 535 -34.79 2.91 11.83
N TYR A 536 -34.77 4.22 12.11
CA TYR A 536 -35.71 5.17 11.53
C TYR A 536 -35.20 5.65 10.17
N ASN A 537 -36.01 5.47 9.13
CA ASN A 537 -35.73 5.94 7.79
C ASN A 537 -36.50 7.24 7.49
N GLY A 538 -35.79 8.36 7.57
CA GLY A 538 -36.30 9.71 7.31
C GLY A 538 -36.19 10.17 5.86
N ALA A 539 -35.88 9.29 4.90
CA ALA A 539 -35.88 9.65 3.48
C ALA A 539 -37.27 10.13 3.04
N SER A 540 -37.32 11.16 2.19
CA SER A 540 -38.57 11.73 1.67
C SER A 540 -39.28 10.83 0.67
N SER A 541 -38.59 9.85 0.08
CA SER A 541 -39.15 8.78 -0.73
C SER A 541 -38.24 7.55 -0.66
N ASN A 542 -38.81 6.37 -0.91
CA ASN A 542 -38.09 5.09 -0.89
C ASN A 542 -38.50 4.25 -2.09
N THR A 543 -37.57 3.96 -3.00
CA THR A 543 -37.84 3.16 -4.20
C THR A 543 -37.03 1.87 -4.18
N VAL A 544 -37.69 0.73 -4.32
CA VAL A 544 -37.05 -0.59 -4.45
C VAL A 544 -37.07 -0.98 -5.92
N VAL A 545 -35.92 -0.88 -6.58
CA VAL A 545 -35.78 -1.21 -8.00
C VAL A 545 -35.50 -2.70 -8.17
N SER A 546 -34.58 -3.25 -7.35
CA SER A 546 -34.19 -4.66 -7.39
C SER A 546 -33.64 -5.18 -6.06
N GLY A 547 -33.63 -6.51 -5.95
CA GLY A 547 -33.27 -7.21 -4.71
C GLY A 547 -34.34 -7.03 -3.64
N GLU A 548 -33.94 -7.22 -2.39
CA GLU A 548 -34.84 -7.18 -1.25
C GLU A 548 -34.56 -5.96 -0.37
N LEU A 549 -35.61 -5.22 -0.04
CA LEU A 549 -35.64 -4.24 1.04
C LEU A 549 -36.46 -4.87 2.18
N GLY A 550 -35.90 -4.90 3.38
CA GLY A 550 -36.61 -5.43 4.53
C GLY A 550 -36.24 -4.75 5.83
N GLY A 551 -36.45 -5.47 6.94
CA GLY A 551 -36.04 -5.04 8.27
C GLY A 551 -37.23 -4.68 9.15
N ILE A 552 -36.92 -4.23 10.36
CA ILE A 552 -37.92 -3.94 11.41
C ILE A 552 -38.16 -2.44 11.65
N GLY A 553 -37.58 -1.59 10.81
CA GLY A 553 -37.58 -0.14 10.96
C GLY A 553 -38.90 0.56 10.62
N THR A 554 -38.88 1.87 10.83
CA THR A 554 -39.98 2.78 10.47
C THR A 554 -39.59 3.63 9.27
N PHE A 555 -40.48 3.78 8.30
CA PHE A 555 -40.28 4.56 7.08
C PHE A 555 -41.18 5.79 7.10
N ALA A 556 -40.57 6.97 7.05
CA ALA A 556 -41.29 8.24 7.09
C ALA A 556 -41.93 8.61 5.74
N GLY A 557 -41.14 8.53 4.66
CA GLY A 557 -41.60 8.79 3.29
C GLY A 557 -42.29 7.59 2.64
N PRO A 558 -43.01 7.80 1.52
CA PRO A 558 -43.68 6.75 0.77
C PRO A 558 -42.68 5.68 0.28
N VAL A 559 -43.17 4.45 0.17
CA VAL A 559 -42.41 3.30 -0.36
C VAL A 559 -43.02 2.85 -1.68
N THR A 560 -42.19 2.79 -2.73
CA THR A 560 -42.55 2.28 -4.05
C THR A 560 -41.70 1.06 -4.36
N VAL A 561 -42.35 -0.08 -4.61
CA VAL A 561 -41.67 -1.33 -4.97
C VAL A 561 -41.92 -1.60 -6.45
N LEU A 562 -40.89 -1.50 -7.28
CA LEU A 562 -40.97 -1.76 -8.72
C LEU A 562 -41.04 -3.26 -9.03
N PRO A 563 -41.40 -3.69 -10.26
CA PRO A 563 -41.63 -5.10 -10.60
C PRO A 563 -40.52 -6.10 -10.23
N ASN A 564 -39.26 -5.66 -10.20
CA ASN A 564 -38.10 -6.50 -9.84
C ASN A 564 -37.69 -6.37 -8.36
N GLY A 565 -38.35 -5.51 -7.59
CA GLY A 565 -38.12 -5.29 -6.18
C GLY A 565 -38.92 -6.25 -5.29
N VAL A 566 -38.37 -6.56 -4.13
CA VAL A 566 -39.03 -7.31 -3.06
C VAL A 566 -39.04 -6.45 -1.80
N LEU A 567 -40.21 -6.33 -1.16
CA LEU A 567 -40.35 -5.81 0.20
C LEU A 567 -40.59 -7.00 1.14
N ALA A 568 -39.81 -7.14 2.21
CA ALA A 568 -39.92 -8.25 3.17
C ALA A 568 -39.84 -7.72 4.61
N PRO A 569 -40.93 -7.77 5.41
CA PRO A 569 -40.85 -7.36 6.80
C PRO A 569 -39.86 -8.22 7.60
N GLY A 570 -39.06 -7.59 8.46
CA GLY A 570 -38.16 -8.29 9.37
C GLY A 570 -36.87 -8.85 8.75
N ARG A 571 -36.16 -9.66 9.55
CA ARG A 571 -34.94 -10.42 9.18
C ARG A 571 -35.20 -11.92 9.36
N GLY A 572 -36.38 -12.34 8.91
CA GLY A 572 -37.19 -13.37 9.52
C GLY A 572 -38.52 -12.75 9.98
N LEU A 573 -39.33 -13.48 10.75
CA LEU A 573 -40.58 -12.98 11.35
C LEU A 573 -40.42 -11.58 11.98
N GLY A 574 -41.20 -10.60 11.51
CA GLY A 574 -41.13 -9.24 11.98
C GLY A 574 -42.27 -8.33 11.51
N SER A 575 -42.11 -7.05 11.82
CA SER A 575 -43.07 -6.02 11.43
C SER A 575 -42.33 -4.82 10.86
N ILE A 576 -42.82 -4.29 9.74
CA ILE A 576 -42.35 -3.01 9.19
C ILE A 576 -43.46 -1.96 9.33
N ARG A 577 -43.09 -0.74 9.70
CA ARG A 577 -44.02 0.39 9.84
C ARG A 577 -43.76 1.43 8.75
N LEU A 578 -44.80 1.74 7.98
CA LEU A 578 -44.79 2.81 6.99
C LEU A 578 -45.71 3.94 7.46
N GLU A 579 -45.14 5.14 7.63
CA GLU A 579 -45.87 6.33 8.08
C GLU A 579 -46.57 7.06 6.93
N SER A 580 -46.25 6.70 5.68
CA SER A 580 -46.82 7.25 4.45
C SER A 580 -47.39 6.12 3.57
N ASP A 581 -47.47 6.37 2.27
CA ASP A 581 -48.08 5.48 1.28
C ASP A 581 -47.16 4.30 0.90
N LEU A 582 -47.78 3.20 0.48
CA LEU A 582 -47.12 2.05 -0.14
C LEU A 582 -47.71 1.83 -1.53
N SER A 583 -46.85 1.84 -2.56
CA SER A 583 -47.18 1.45 -3.94
C SER A 583 -46.42 0.17 -4.31
N LEU A 584 -47.14 -0.95 -4.47
CA LEU A 584 -46.57 -2.28 -4.69
C LEU A 584 -46.80 -2.76 -6.13
N TYR A 585 -45.76 -2.69 -6.98
CA TYR A 585 -45.75 -3.29 -8.32
C TYR A 585 -44.88 -4.54 -8.41
N GLY A 586 -43.96 -4.73 -7.46
CA GLY A 586 -43.13 -5.92 -7.31
C GLY A 586 -43.72 -6.96 -6.36
N LYS A 587 -42.87 -7.55 -5.52
CA LYS A 587 -43.25 -8.58 -4.55
C LYS A 587 -43.28 -8.04 -3.12
N LEU A 588 -44.27 -8.46 -2.35
CA LEU A 588 -44.26 -8.41 -0.89
C LEU A 588 -44.09 -9.84 -0.38
N ARG A 589 -42.96 -10.13 0.26
CA ARG A 589 -42.70 -11.44 0.87
C ARG A 589 -43.07 -11.41 2.34
N MET A 590 -43.76 -12.45 2.79
CA MET A 590 -44.14 -12.63 4.20
C MET A 590 -43.88 -14.06 4.65
N GLU A 591 -43.48 -14.19 5.89
CA GLU A 591 -43.20 -15.46 6.55
C GLU A 591 -44.25 -15.80 7.59
N LEU A 592 -44.50 -17.10 7.74
CA LEU A 592 -45.40 -17.69 8.74
C LEU A 592 -44.60 -18.65 9.61
N ASP A 593 -44.97 -18.72 10.88
CA ASP A 593 -44.47 -19.73 11.79
C ASP A 593 -45.58 -20.17 12.75
N ARG A 594 -45.71 -21.48 12.88
CA ARG A 594 -46.54 -22.13 13.88
C ARG A 594 -45.67 -22.63 15.04
N MET A 595 -45.60 -21.85 16.12
CA MET A 595 -45.11 -22.32 17.41
C MET A 595 -46.29 -22.59 18.34
N ASN A 596 -46.72 -23.85 18.50
CA ASN A 596 -47.86 -24.18 19.38
C ASN A 596 -47.71 -23.55 20.79
N PRO A 597 -48.65 -22.72 21.29
CA PRO A 597 -49.99 -22.38 20.74
C PRO A 597 -50.07 -21.05 19.96
N VAL A 598 -48.96 -20.36 19.75
CA VAL A 598 -48.86 -19.03 19.12
C VAL A 598 -48.53 -19.14 17.63
N GLN A 599 -49.46 -18.70 16.80
CA GLN A 599 -49.20 -18.42 15.38
C GLN A 599 -48.51 -17.06 15.27
N LYS A 600 -47.39 -17.00 14.55
CA LYS A 600 -46.68 -15.76 14.24
C LYS A 600 -46.59 -15.61 12.73
N ASN A 601 -46.63 -14.37 12.28
CA ASN A 601 -46.42 -14.03 10.89
C ASN A 601 -45.80 -12.65 10.77
N ASP A 602 -45.24 -12.40 9.61
CA ASP A 602 -44.88 -11.04 9.22
C ASP A 602 -46.09 -10.14 9.16
N THR A 603 -45.89 -8.88 9.54
CA THR A 603 -46.91 -7.85 9.43
C THR A 603 -46.34 -6.60 8.78
N ILE A 604 -47.20 -5.88 8.05
CA ILE A 604 -46.88 -4.57 7.52
C ILE A 604 -47.96 -3.59 7.95
N HIS A 605 -47.55 -2.48 8.55
CA HIS A 605 -48.46 -1.46 9.04
C HIS A 605 -48.30 -0.18 8.23
N VAL A 606 -49.27 0.10 7.37
CA VAL A 606 -49.28 1.28 6.48
C VAL A 606 -50.28 2.30 7.01
N LEU A 607 -49.79 3.47 7.42
CA LEU A 607 -50.62 4.59 7.88
C LEU A 607 -51.29 5.34 6.73
N GLY A 608 -50.59 5.47 5.60
CA GLY A 608 -51.12 6.09 4.39
C GLY A 608 -51.97 5.13 3.54
N THR A 609 -51.99 5.40 2.24
CA THR A 609 -52.63 4.57 1.24
C THR A 609 -51.77 3.34 0.94
N PHE A 610 -52.37 2.16 0.96
CA PHE A 610 -51.73 0.94 0.45
C PHE A 610 -52.33 0.62 -0.93
N ASP A 611 -51.67 1.09 -1.98
CA ASP A 611 -51.91 0.67 -3.35
C ASP A 611 -51.16 -0.65 -3.63
N SER A 612 -51.91 -1.74 -3.70
CA SER A 612 -51.36 -3.07 -4.01
C SER A 612 -51.18 -3.29 -5.52
N GLY A 613 -51.65 -2.36 -6.37
CA GLY A 613 -51.49 -2.35 -7.81
C GLY A 613 -51.66 -3.73 -8.46
N ASN A 614 -50.68 -4.11 -9.29
CA ASN A 614 -50.52 -5.46 -9.84
C ASN A 614 -49.48 -6.29 -9.06
N GLY A 615 -49.14 -5.87 -7.83
CA GLY A 615 -48.12 -6.51 -7.01
C GLY A 615 -48.44 -7.95 -6.63
N VAL A 616 -47.41 -8.70 -6.26
CA VAL A 616 -47.50 -10.10 -5.85
C VAL A 616 -47.28 -10.24 -4.35
N LEU A 617 -48.20 -10.88 -3.65
CA LEU A 617 -47.98 -11.36 -2.29
C LEU A 617 -47.39 -12.78 -2.35
N GLU A 618 -46.22 -12.99 -1.74
CA GLU A 618 -45.54 -14.28 -1.65
C GLU A 618 -45.42 -14.67 -0.17
N VAL A 619 -46.08 -15.75 0.23
CA VAL A 619 -46.11 -16.21 1.62
C VAL A 619 -45.38 -17.53 1.74
N THR A 620 -44.53 -17.66 2.76
CA THR A 620 -43.75 -18.88 3.02
C THR A 620 -43.93 -19.32 4.47
N ASN A 621 -43.93 -20.64 4.70
CA ASN A 621 -43.84 -21.18 6.06
C ASN A 621 -42.37 -21.43 6.38
N VAL A 622 -41.85 -20.76 7.39
CA VAL A 622 -40.47 -20.94 7.86
C VAL A 622 -40.39 -21.81 9.12
N GLY A 623 -41.55 -22.09 9.74
CA GLY A 623 -41.68 -22.87 10.95
C GLY A 623 -42.05 -24.35 10.72
N PRO A 624 -42.49 -25.03 11.80
CA PRO A 624 -43.06 -26.37 11.72
C PRO A 624 -44.27 -26.47 10.78
N ALA A 625 -44.69 -27.70 10.49
CA ALA A 625 -45.89 -27.95 9.69
C ALA A 625 -47.11 -27.20 10.23
N LEU A 626 -47.81 -26.46 9.36
CA LEU A 626 -49.08 -25.83 9.72
C LEU A 626 -50.17 -26.89 9.91
N VAL A 627 -51.27 -26.57 10.58
CA VAL A 627 -52.41 -27.48 10.74
C VAL A 627 -53.71 -26.87 10.21
N ALA A 628 -54.67 -27.72 9.88
CA ALA A 628 -55.99 -27.28 9.44
C ALA A 628 -56.66 -26.44 10.53
N GLY A 629 -57.23 -25.31 10.12
CA GLY A 629 -57.83 -24.32 11.03
C GLY A 629 -56.88 -23.20 11.48
N ASP A 630 -55.61 -23.23 11.08
CA ASP A 630 -54.68 -22.12 11.39
C ASP A 630 -55.08 -20.83 10.70
N ILE A 631 -54.95 -19.70 11.39
CA ILE A 631 -55.38 -18.39 10.90
C ILE A 631 -54.25 -17.38 11.09
N PHE A 632 -53.81 -16.76 10.00
CA PHE A 632 -52.77 -15.73 10.02
C PHE A 632 -53.37 -14.40 9.57
N GLN A 633 -53.24 -13.36 10.40
CA GLN A 633 -53.66 -11.99 10.10
C GLN A 633 -52.47 -11.25 9.49
N LEU A 634 -52.44 -11.13 8.16
CA LEU A 634 -51.32 -10.48 7.45
C LEU A 634 -51.50 -8.97 7.35
N PHE A 635 -52.76 -8.51 7.23
CA PHE A 635 -53.11 -7.11 7.05
C PHE A 635 -54.21 -6.69 8.01
N ASP A 636 -54.24 -5.42 8.43
CA ASP A 636 -55.23 -4.86 9.35
C ASP A 636 -56.64 -4.69 8.74
N ARG A 637 -56.76 -4.75 7.42
CA ARG A 637 -57.99 -4.56 6.66
C ARG A 637 -57.92 -5.27 5.30
N ALA A 638 -59.01 -5.24 4.54
CA ALA A 638 -59.10 -5.84 3.20
C ALA A 638 -58.00 -5.35 2.23
N ARG A 639 -57.41 -6.28 1.47
CA ARG A 639 -56.37 -6.06 0.45
C ARG A 639 -56.58 -6.93 -0.78
N VAL A 640 -56.32 -6.37 -1.95
CA VAL A 640 -56.45 -7.06 -3.25
C VAL A 640 -55.12 -6.97 -3.97
N PHE A 641 -54.48 -8.11 -4.22
CA PHE A 641 -53.22 -8.20 -4.96
C PHE A 641 -53.47 -8.65 -6.39
N GLY A 642 -52.58 -8.28 -7.32
CA GLY A 642 -52.61 -8.81 -8.70
C GLY A 642 -52.36 -10.32 -8.75
N LYS A 643 -51.56 -10.84 -7.80
CA LYS A 643 -51.35 -12.28 -7.60
C LYS A 643 -51.05 -12.59 -6.13
N VAL A 644 -51.60 -13.68 -5.62
CA VAL A 644 -51.27 -14.23 -4.30
C VAL A 644 -50.64 -15.61 -4.49
N ILE A 645 -49.49 -15.83 -3.86
CA ILE A 645 -48.75 -17.09 -3.84
C ILE A 645 -48.67 -17.55 -2.38
N LEU A 646 -49.56 -18.47 -2.01
CA LEU A 646 -49.53 -19.13 -0.71
C LEU A 646 -48.68 -20.41 -0.79
N PRO A 647 -48.07 -20.87 0.33
CA PRO A 647 -47.26 -22.07 0.30
C PRO A 647 -48.17 -23.27 0.06
N THR A 648 -48.11 -23.85 -1.14
CA THR A 648 -48.89 -25.05 -1.48
C THR A 648 -48.16 -26.31 -1.07
N ASN A 649 -46.86 -26.40 -1.37
CA ASN A 649 -46.02 -27.54 -1.01
C ASN A 649 -44.96 -27.09 -0.02
N ASP A 650 -44.91 -27.75 1.13
CA ASP A 650 -43.89 -27.55 2.15
C ASP A 650 -42.99 -28.78 2.14
N TYR A 651 -41.89 -28.68 1.38
CA TYR A 651 -40.96 -29.78 1.21
C TYR A 651 -40.15 -30.06 2.49
N VAL A 652 -39.98 -29.06 3.35
CA VAL A 652 -39.28 -29.20 4.64
C VAL A 652 -40.12 -30.06 5.57
N ASN A 653 -41.40 -29.72 5.71
CA ASN A 653 -42.33 -30.43 6.57
C ASN A 653 -43.04 -31.62 5.87
N LYS A 654 -42.76 -31.85 4.58
CA LYS A 654 -43.31 -32.94 3.74
C LYS A 654 -44.84 -32.97 3.70
N VAL A 655 -45.46 -31.80 3.60
CA VAL A 655 -46.92 -31.65 3.52
C VAL A 655 -47.33 -30.74 2.37
N ARG A 656 -48.60 -30.85 1.97
CA ARG A 656 -49.29 -29.95 1.06
C ARG A 656 -50.41 -29.24 1.82
N TYR A 657 -50.53 -27.93 1.60
CA TYR A 657 -51.58 -27.09 2.18
C TYR A 657 -52.60 -26.71 1.11
N THR A 658 -53.89 -26.71 1.48
CA THR A 658 -54.91 -25.92 0.79
C THR A 658 -55.34 -24.76 1.69
N TRP A 659 -55.75 -23.64 1.09
CA TRP A 659 -55.95 -22.39 1.79
C TRP A 659 -57.35 -21.83 1.56
N ILE A 660 -57.91 -21.21 2.59
CA ILE A 660 -59.02 -20.25 2.47
C ILE A 660 -58.39 -18.86 2.46
N ASP A 661 -58.46 -18.20 1.31
CA ASP A 661 -58.02 -16.81 1.11
C ASP A 661 -59.15 -15.83 1.46
N ARG A 662 -58.91 -14.96 2.44
CA ARG A 662 -59.82 -13.86 2.83
C ARG A 662 -59.13 -12.51 2.81
N LEU A 663 -58.02 -12.38 2.08
CA LEU A 663 -57.24 -11.14 2.02
C LEU A 663 -58.10 -9.95 1.59
N SER A 664 -58.99 -10.13 0.62
CA SER A 664 -59.90 -9.09 0.10
C SER A 664 -61.09 -8.77 1.00
N ILE A 665 -61.30 -9.52 2.08
CA ILE A 665 -62.42 -9.34 3.02
C ILE A 665 -61.90 -8.73 4.32
N ASP A 666 -60.92 -9.39 4.95
CA ASP A 666 -60.46 -9.05 6.29
C ASP A 666 -58.93 -9.19 6.47
N GLY A 667 -58.19 -9.40 5.38
CA GLY A 667 -56.72 -9.45 5.42
C GLY A 667 -56.14 -10.76 5.99
N ARG A 668 -56.96 -11.81 6.14
CA ARG A 668 -56.54 -13.11 6.69
C ARG A 668 -56.33 -14.17 5.61
N ILE A 669 -55.48 -15.13 5.95
CA ILE A 669 -55.41 -16.43 5.30
C ILE A 669 -55.63 -17.51 6.35
N SER A 670 -56.23 -18.62 5.96
CA SER A 670 -56.39 -19.76 6.86
C SER A 670 -56.13 -21.09 6.16
N VAL A 671 -55.52 -22.03 6.90
CA VAL A 671 -55.21 -23.36 6.39
C VAL A 671 -56.48 -24.18 6.37
N GLN A 672 -56.93 -24.56 5.16
CA GLN A 672 -58.14 -25.34 4.97
C GLN A 672 -57.90 -26.83 5.24
N SER A 673 -56.84 -27.38 4.65
CA SER A 673 -56.47 -28.77 4.81
C SER A 673 -54.96 -28.95 4.72
N VAL A 674 -54.47 -30.00 5.37
CA VAL A 674 -53.07 -30.43 5.34
C VAL A 674 -53.05 -31.88 4.95
N GLN A 675 -52.32 -32.20 3.88
CA GLN A 675 -52.16 -33.56 3.38
C GLN A 675 -50.67 -33.92 3.33
N PRO A 676 -50.29 -35.20 3.47
CA PRO A 676 -48.92 -35.64 3.20
C PRO A 676 -48.51 -35.27 1.77
N LEU A 677 -47.25 -34.87 1.57
CA LEU A 677 -46.70 -34.69 0.23
C LEU A 677 -46.63 -36.07 -0.45
N LEU A 678 -47.28 -36.20 -1.61
CA LEU A 678 -47.23 -37.41 -2.44
C LEU A 678 -45.79 -37.78 -2.79
N SER A 679 -45.36 -38.99 -2.42
CA SER A 679 -44.07 -39.53 -2.89
C SER A 679 -44.13 -39.79 -4.39
N THR A 680 -43.11 -39.37 -5.14
CA THR A 680 -43.00 -39.60 -6.60
C THR A 680 -42.07 -40.76 -6.97
N THR A 681 -41.37 -41.34 -5.99
CA THR A 681 -40.53 -42.53 -6.18
C THR A 681 -41.40 -43.77 -6.27
N PRO A 682 -41.18 -44.70 -7.20
CA PRO A 682 -41.89 -45.97 -7.21
C PRO A 682 -41.68 -46.74 -5.90
N THR A 683 -42.70 -47.49 -5.47
CA THR A 683 -42.65 -48.35 -4.29
C THR A 683 -43.13 -49.76 -4.63
N ASN A 684 -42.81 -50.72 -3.77
CA ASN A 684 -43.27 -52.08 -3.89
C ASN A 684 -44.69 -52.22 -3.33
N ILE A 685 -45.52 -53.00 -4.01
CA ILE A 685 -46.77 -53.54 -3.46
C ILE A 685 -46.39 -54.75 -2.61
N THR A 686 -46.80 -54.75 -1.34
CA THR A 686 -46.76 -55.92 -0.47
C THR A 686 -48.10 -56.63 -0.51
N PHE A 687 -48.12 -57.94 -0.27
CA PHE A 687 -49.37 -58.71 -0.31
C PHE A 687 -49.46 -59.71 0.83
N THR A 688 -50.69 -59.98 1.26
CA THR A 688 -51.03 -61.09 2.17
C THR A 688 -52.26 -61.80 1.63
N VAL A 689 -52.27 -63.14 1.72
CA VAL A 689 -53.44 -63.95 1.37
C VAL A 689 -54.07 -64.49 2.65
N LYS A 690 -55.35 -64.21 2.86
CA LYS A 690 -56.15 -64.77 3.96
C LYS A 690 -57.42 -65.39 3.38
N GLN A 691 -57.54 -66.72 3.50
CA GLN A 691 -58.61 -67.50 2.86
C GLN A 691 -58.71 -67.18 1.36
N ASP A 692 -59.85 -66.65 0.91
CA ASP A 692 -60.14 -66.32 -0.50
C ASP A 692 -59.93 -64.82 -0.81
N VAL A 693 -59.13 -64.09 -0.03
CA VAL A 693 -58.86 -62.65 -0.23
C VAL A 693 -57.37 -62.36 -0.34
N LEU A 694 -56.98 -61.65 -1.41
CA LEU A 694 -55.67 -61.04 -1.62
C LEU A 694 -55.71 -59.59 -1.13
N GLU A 695 -55.01 -59.30 -0.04
CA GLU A 695 -54.83 -57.95 0.46
C GLU A 695 -53.51 -57.40 -0.09
N LEU A 696 -53.58 -56.30 -0.82
CA LEU A 696 -52.43 -55.56 -1.36
C LEU A 696 -52.24 -54.28 -0.54
N ALA A 697 -51.02 -54.00 -0.12
CA ALA A 697 -50.68 -52.83 0.68
C ALA A 697 -49.40 -52.14 0.21
N TRP A 698 -49.33 -50.83 0.38
CA TRP A 698 -48.16 -50.00 0.09
C TRP A 698 -47.97 -48.90 1.16
N PRO A 699 -46.82 -48.20 1.19
CA PRO A 699 -46.59 -47.14 2.16
C PRO A 699 -47.62 -46.02 2.06
N THR A 700 -48.06 -45.49 3.21
CA THR A 700 -49.02 -44.36 3.29
C THR A 700 -48.51 -43.07 2.63
N THR A 701 -47.20 -42.96 2.39
CA THR A 701 -46.58 -41.86 1.62
C THR A 701 -46.94 -41.86 0.13
N HIS A 702 -47.60 -42.92 -0.36
CA HIS A 702 -48.06 -43.08 -1.74
C HIS A 702 -49.60 -43.07 -1.83
N LEU A 703 -50.30 -42.58 -0.79
CA LEU A 703 -51.73 -42.25 -0.89
C LEU A 703 -51.95 -41.27 -2.04
N GLY A 704 -52.86 -41.60 -2.97
CA GLY A 704 -53.12 -40.89 -4.22
C GLY A 704 -52.57 -41.60 -5.47
N TRP A 705 -51.68 -42.59 -5.32
CA TRP A 705 -51.31 -43.48 -6.42
C TRP A 705 -52.48 -44.42 -6.76
N THR A 706 -52.59 -44.81 -8.03
CA THR A 706 -53.65 -45.71 -8.51
C THR A 706 -53.11 -47.14 -8.60
N LEU A 707 -53.74 -48.08 -7.91
CA LEU A 707 -53.51 -49.51 -8.12
C LEU A 707 -54.19 -49.92 -9.43
N GLN A 708 -53.46 -50.59 -10.31
CA GLN A 708 -53.99 -51.17 -11.54
C GLN A 708 -53.77 -52.68 -11.56
N SER A 709 -54.71 -53.39 -12.18
CA SER A 709 -54.59 -54.79 -12.51
C SER A 709 -54.82 -55.01 -14.00
N ASN A 710 -54.14 -55.99 -14.57
CA ASN A 710 -54.39 -56.45 -15.94
C ASN A 710 -55.63 -57.38 -16.05
N SER A 711 -56.33 -57.67 -14.94
CA SER A 711 -57.48 -58.60 -14.95
C SER A 711 -58.45 -58.38 -13.79
N VAL A 712 -59.33 -57.39 -13.91
CA VAL A 712 -60.45 -57.18 -12.96
C VAL A 712 -61.82 -57.64 -13.48
N ASN A 713 -62.00 -57.95 -14.78
CA ASN A 713 -63.17 -58.66 -15.36
C ASN A 713 -63.00 -59.01 -16.88
N VAL A 714 -62.07 -59.93 -17.24
CA VAL A 714 -61.80 -60.49 -18.62
C VAL A 714 -61.23 -59.45 -19.63
N GLY A 715 -60.17 -59.64 -20.43
CA GLY A 715 -59.27 -60.77 -20.73
C GLY A 715 -58.20 -60.39 -21.78
N ASP A 716 -57.27 -59.48 -21.44
CA ASP A 716 -56.10 -59.16 -22.28
C ASP A 716 -54.88 -58.78 -21.42
N PRO A 717 -53.75 -59.52 -21.47
CA PRO A 717 -52.55 -59.20 -20.71
C PRO A 717 -51.84 -57.90 -21.14
N THR A 718 -52.30 -57.22 -22.19
CA THR A 718 -51.72 -55.98 -22.72
C THR A 718 -52.41 -54.69 -22.24
N GLN A 719 -53.55 -54.80 -21.55
CA GLN A 719 -54.32 -53.65 -21.05
C GLN A 719 -54.39 -53.62 -19.52
N TRP A 720 -54.27 -52.43 -18.93
CA TRP A 720 -54.27 -52.22 -17.48
C TRP A 720 -55.51 -51.41 -17.07
N PHE A 721 -56.20 -51.89 -16.04
CA PHE A 721 -57.43 -51.30 -15.51
C PHE A 721 -57.22 -50.88 -14.06
N ASP A 722 -57.89 -49.81 -13.62
CA ASP A 722 -57.87 -49.40 -12.22
C ASP A 722 -58.54 -50.48 -11.35
N CYS A 723 -57.91 -50.82 -10.23
CA CYS A 723 -58.33 -51.89 -9.33
C CYS A 723 -58.29 -51.39 -7.87
N PRO A 724 -59.44 -51.25 -7.18
CA PRO A 724 -60.81 -51.47 -7.64
C PRO A 724 -61.20 -50.54 -8.81
N PRO A 725 -62.28 -50.83 -9.55
CA PRO A 725 -62.83 -49.86 -10.52
C PRO A 725 -63.09 -48.51 -9.81
N ASP A 726 -62.71 -47.40 -10.44
CA ASP A 726 -62.76 -46.01 -9.92
C ASP A 726 -61.58 -45.57 -9.00
N THR A 727 -61.69 -44.39 -8.37
CA THR A 727 -60.63 -43.76 -7.55
C THR A 727 -60.35 -44.46 -6.22
N GLY A 728 -61.02 -45.57 -5.91
CA GLY A 728 -60.99 -46.20 -4.59
C GLY A 728 -59.59 -46.61 -4.08
N SER A 729 -58.63 -46.88 -4.97
CA SER A 729 -57.23 -47.15 -4.58
C SER A 729 -56.41 -45.89 -4.28
N ARG A 730 -56.87 -44.69 -4.66
CA ARG A 730 -56.17 -43.43 -4.38
C ARG A 730 -56.35 -42.97 -2.93
N ASP A 731 -57.47 -43.34 -2.32
CA ASP A 731 -57.85 -42.86 -0.98
C ASP A 731 -57.42 -43.81 0.14
N THR A 732 -56.78 -44.93 -0.21
CA THR A 732 -56.30 -45.96 0.71
C THR A 732 -54.89 -46.40 0.32
N ASN A 733 -54.16 -46.99 1.28
CA ASN A 733 -52.89 -47.65 1.01
C ASN A 733 -53.01 -49.18 1.09
N ILE A 734 -54.24 -49.70 1.25
CA ILE A 734 -54.56 -51.12 1.36
C ILE A 734 -55.84 -51.41 0.55
N VAL A 735 -55.80 -52.43 -0.30
CA VAL A 735 -56.93 -52.91 -1.11
C VAL A 735 -57.09 -54.41 -0.94
N SER A 736 -58.30 -54.87 -0.60
CA SER A 736 -58.66 -56.29 -0.51
C SER A 736 -59.39 -56.74 -1.77
N ILE A 737 -58.92 -57.81 -2.40
CA ILE A 737 -59.43 -58.34 -3.66
C ILE A 737 -59.80 -59.80 -3.48
N PRO A 738 -61.06 -60.21 -3.74
CA PRO A 738 -61.43 -61.62 -3.76
C PRO A 738 -60.60 -62.41 -4.79
N ILE A 739 -60.04 -63.54 -4.39
CA ILE A 739 -59.28 -64.42 -5.27
C ILE A 739 -60.28 -65.20 -6.13
N LEU A 740 -60.23 -64.97 -7.44
CA LEU A 740 -61.00 -65.72 -8.41
C LEU A 740 -60.13 -66.85 -8.97
N TYR A 741 -60.30 -68.06 -8.43
CA TYR A 741 -59.49 -69.24 -8.78
C TYR A 741 -59.55 -69.66 -10.26
N ASN A 742 -60.51 -69.15 -11.02
CA ASN A 742 -60.63 -69.38 -12.47
C ASN A 742 -59.80 -68.38 -13.30
N LYS A 743 -59.01 -67.50 -12.68
CA LYS A 743 -58.12 -66.53 -13.34
C LYS A 743 -56.66 -66.86 -13.04
N THR A 744 -55.83 -66.91 -14.09
CA THR A 744 -54.37 -67.13 -13.99
C THR A 744 -53.63 -65.95 -14.59
N ASN A 745 -52.38 -65.69 -14.15
CA ASN A 745 -51.51 -64.60 -14.64
C ASN A 745 -52.03 -63.17 -14.38
N VAL A 746 -52.55 -62.92 -13.17
CA VAL A 746 -52.97 -61.59 -12.71
C VAL A 746 -51.77 -60.84 -12.15
N PHE A 747 -51.51 -59.64 -12.66
CA PHE A 747 -50.47 -58.73 -12.20
C PHE A 747 -51.09 -57.46 -11.63
N PHE A 748 -50.36 -56.85 -10.71
CA PHE A 748 -50.71 -55.59 -10.08
C PHE A 748 -49.56 -54.60 -10.22
N ARG A 749 -49.91 -53.32 -10.44
CA ARG A 749 -48.93 -52.22 -10.44
C ARG A 749 -49.52 -50.99 -9.78
N LEU A 750 -48.64 -50.19 -9.18
CA LEU A 750 -48.96 -48.85 -8.71
C LEU A 750 -48.51 -47.84 -9.76
N ILE A 751 -49.38 -46.89 -10.09
CA ILE A 751 -49.06 -45.79 -11.01
C ILE A 751 -49.44 -44.44 -10.38
N LEU A 752 -48.52 -43.49 -10.42
CA LEU A 752 -48.82 -42.08 -10.19
C LEU A 752 -49.32 -41.51 -11.52
N LYS A 753 -50.62 -41.22 -11.61
CA LYS A 753 -51.23 -40.61 -12.82
C LYS A 753 -51.07 -39.10 -12.81
#